data_AF-A0A842NMH4-F1
#
_entry.id   AF-A0A842NMH4-F1
#
_cell.length_a   1.000
_cell.length_b   1.000
_cell.length_c   1.000
_cell.angle_alpha   90.00
_cell.angle_beta   90.00
_cell.angle_gamma   90.00
#
_symmetry.space_group_name_H-M   'P 1'
#
loop_
_entity.id
_entity.type
_entity.pdbx_description
1 polymer ?
#
loop_
_entity_poly.entity_id
_entity_poly.type
_entity_poly.pdbx_seq_one_letter_code
_entity_poly.pdbx_strand_id
1 'polypeptide(L)'
;RNGVCLTMGEGLAQKAPKVWKQLSKWGHDFGMDHWDFLEKFIDLQKKIKSKQQKTDESQEDQKIKPDYTFIKDLVAGRPVLTHPLAPGGFRLRYGRSRTSGYSATSLNPATMAVLNKYIATGTQLKLERPGKATTTTPCETIDGPIVKLKNGSVLYLHSEKEAQKQIPFIQEILFLGDILINYGDFLNRAHPLVPPGYCPEWWIQELEKKAVDLFGNLDVDKLSELLNITTKNISHLLQNPLTTNISSNVAINISKKLKVPLHPQYTYHWNLISLNQMNSILNSIQKSSIKKDSQGISKIIINHEEDTKRALELIGVPHLFVNKEFIVIEKQDSRALMFNLGLSTKEDTKKAIRIIQQNKEETPLNIINKLQETKIRDKSGVFIGARMGRPEKAKIRKLTGSPHTLFPVGDQGGRLRSFQSSIEDGTIRAEFPTYFCKKCDKPRISPICEFCGTKTIKKYNCKICGTIDEQKCKHGENPSFKIQDLDIKEYFNNSLKKLKTKIYPDLIKGVRGTSNKDHIPEPLIKGILRAEHPIYVNKDGTTRYDMTQLPLTHFKPKEIETPIEKLKEMGYDLDIYGKKITSTNQLLELKPQDIILPKSAGAVEDGAHKIFLKVAKYIDNLLVKFYGLKKYYNLKNSQDLAGHLVAILAPHTSAGIIGRIVGFSKTQGLYCSPVLHAATRRDCDGDEACAILLMDAFLNFSRQYLPAHRGSTQDAPLILSSKLIPAEVDDMIFDMDVSWKYPLEFYEATQEYKNPWDVKIPIFKSKLNTPQQYYGFGFTHPINDINSGVTCSAYKTLPSMEEKLKGQMILAEKIRAVDEVDVARIVIEKHFIKDIRGNLRKFSTQTFRCVHCNEKYRRPPLVGKCTKCGGKVIFTVSEGSILKYLNPTISLSEKYNLQPYLKQSIALTKKMITSIFGEEKEKQTGLGHWFG
;
A
#
# COMPACT_ATOMS: atom_id res chain seq x y z
N ARG A 1 -13.01 -22.87 -20.22
CA ARG A 1 -14.31 -22.28 -19.81
C ARG A 1 -14.13 -21.49 -18.50
N ASN A 2 -13.16 -20.56 -18.43
CA ASN A 2 -12.83 -19.90 -17.16
C ASN A 2 -13.87 -18.86 -16.72
N GLY A 3 -14.59 -18.23 -17.67
CA GLY A 3 -15.56 -17.17 -17.37
C GLY A 3 -16.74 -17.62 -16.50
N VAL A 4 -17.29 -18.82 -16.75
CA VAL A 4 -18.40 -19.37 -15.94
C VAL A 4 -17.94 -19.62 -14.50
N CYS A 5 -16.76 -20.24 -14.32
CA CYS A 5 -16.18 -20.49 -13.00
C CYS A 5 -15.94 -19.19 -12.22
N LEU A 6 -15.43 -18.14 -12.88
CA LEU A 6 -15.23 -16.83 -12.26
C LEU A 6 -16.55 -16.17 -11.87
N THR A 7 -17.58 -16.26 -12.71
CA THR A 7 -18.90 -15.68 -12.42
C THR A 7 -19.55 -16.35 -11.21
N MET A 8 -19.52 -17.69 -11.13
CA MET A 8 -20.06 -18.42 -9.99
C MET A 8 -19.24 -18.23 -8.71
N GLY A 9 -17.91 -18.34 -8.80
CA GLY A 9 -17.01 -18.28 -7.64
C GLY A 9 -16.75 -16.87 -7.12
N GLU A 10 -16.30 -15.97 -8.00
CA GLU A 10 -15.87 -14.60 -7.64
C GLU A 10 -17.00 -13.57 -7.76
N GLY A 11 -18.01 -13.83 -8.59
CA GLY A 11 -19.23 -13.05 -8.65
C GLY A 11 -20.18 -13.44 -7.53
N LEU A 12 -20.89 -14.56 -7.69
CA LEU A 12 -21.98 -14.93 -6.80
C LEU A 12 -21.53 -15.30 -5.38
N ALA A 13 -20.69 -16.33 -5.24
CA ALA A 13 -20.31 -16.85 -3.92
C ALA A 13 -19.45 -15.86 -3.11
N GLN A 14 -18.52 -15.16 -3.76
CA GLN A 14 -17.65 -14.21 -3.06
C GLN A 14 -18.35 -12.89 -2.73
N LYS A 15 -19.26 -12.39 -3.58
CA LYS A 15 -19.97 -11.13 -3.36
C LYS A 15 -21.38 -11.34 -2.79
N ALA A 16 -21.71 -12.55 -2.35
CA ALA A 16 -23.00 -12.90 -1.75
C ALA A 16 -23.53 -11.85 -0.76
N PRO A 17 -22.75 -11.29 0.20
CA PRO A 17 -23.27 -10.24 1.09
C PRO A 17 -23.72 -8.96 0.38
N LYS A 18 -22.97 -8.48 -0.64
CA LYS A 18 -23.33 -7.27 -1.40
C LYS A 18 -24.53 -7.53 -2.31
N VAL A 19 -24.60 -8.73 -2.90
CA VAL A 19 -25.71 -9.18 -3.75
C VAL A 19 -26.99 -9.31 -2.92
N TRP A 20 -26.92 -10.00 -1.78
CA TRP A 20 -28.04 -10.17 -0.86
C TRP A 20 -28.55 -8.84 -0.31
N LYS A 21 -27.68 -7.88 0.04
CA LYS A 21 -28.07 -6.53 0.47
C LYS A 21 -28.98 -5.79 -0.53
N GLN A 22 -28.83 -6.05 -1.83
CA GLN A 22 -29.67 -5.46 -2.86
C GLN A 22 -30.92 -6.33 -3.09
N LEU A 23 -30.74 -7.64 -3.27
CA LEU A 23 -31.84 -8.58 -3.49
C LEU A 23 -32.85 -8.59 -2.33
N SER A 24 -32.42 -8.44 -1.08
CA SER A 24 -33.35 -8.42 0.06
C SER A 24 -34.26 -7.18 0.08
N LYS A 25 -33.97 -6.15 -0.72
CA LYS A 25 -34.76 -4.91 -0.76
C LYS A 25 -35.84 -4.91 -1.83
N TRP A 26 -35.55 -5.48 -3.00
CA TRP A 26 -36.45 -5.47 -4.15
C TRP A 26 -36.75 -6.89 -4.67
N GLY A 27 -36.04 -7.92 -4.23
CA GLY A 27 -36.15 -9.28 -4.76
C GLY A 27 -37.55 -9.88 -4.61
N HIS A 28 -38.20 -9.63 -3.48
CA HIS A 28 -39.59 -10.05 -3.25
C HIS A 28 -40.56 -9.38 -4.24
N ASP A 29 -40.35 -8.10 -4.59
CA ASP A 29 -41.18 -7.37 -5.56
C ASP A 29 -41.08 -7.96 -6.98
N PHE A 30 -40.04 -8.73 -7.28
CA PHE A 30 -39.80 -9.37 -8.58
C PHE A 30 -39.93 -10.90 -8.54
N GLY A 31 -40.50 -11.50 -7.49
CA GLY A 31 -40.69 -12.95 -7.38
C GLY A 31 -39.38 -13.75 -7.28
N MET A 32 -38.33 -13.15 -6.71
CA MET A 32 -37.01 -13.75 -6.57
C MET A 32 -36.80 -14.48 -5.23
N ASP A 33 -37.86 -14.95 -4.57
CA ASP A 33 -37.80 -15.60 -3.24
C ASP A 33 -36.91 -16.85 -3.22
N HIS A 34 -36.72 -17.50 -4.37
CA HIS A 34 -35.78 -18.61 -4.51
C HIS A 34 -34.31 -18.24 -4.25
N TRP A 35 -33.97 -16.95 -4.14
CA TRP A 35 -32.62 -16.45 -3.79
C TRP A 35 -32.37 -16.34 -2.29
N ASP A 36 -33.37 -16.60 -1.44
CA ASP A 36 -33.25 -16.52 0.03
C ASP A 36 -32.20 -17.48 0.61
N PHE A 37 -31.77 -18.49 -0.16
CA PHE A 37 -30.65 -19.35 0.21
C PHE A 37 -29.33 -18.56 0.43
N LEU A 38 -29.18 -17.36 -0.14
CA LEU A 38 -28.00 -16.53 0.03
C LEU A 38 -27.81 -16.10 1.49
N GLU A 39 -28.90 -15.87 2.23
CA GLU A 39 -28.83 -15.55 3.66
C GLU A 39 -28.19 -16.70 4.44
N LYS A 40 -28.73 -17.91 4.28
CA LYS A 40 -28.20 -19.15 4.90
C LYS A 40 -26.74 -19.40 4.49
N PHE A 41 -26.40 -19.13 3.23
CA PHE A 41 -25.04 -19.26 2.72
C PHE A 41 -24.07 -18.27 3.40
N ILE A 42 -24.47 -17.02 3.61
CA ILE A 42 -23.65 -16.00 4.28
C ILE A 42 -23.33 -16.42 5.72
N ASP A 43 -24.32 -16.95 6.44
CA ASP A 43 -24.12 -17.39 7.83
C ASP A 43 -23.21 -18.62 7.93
N LEU A 44 -23.37 -19.59 7.03
CA LEU A 44 -22.45 -20.72 6.91
C LEU A 44 -21.02 -20.25 6.62
N GLN A 45 -20.86 -19.27 5.72
CA GLN A 45 -19.56 -18.73 5.35
C GLN A 45 -18.84 -18.07 6.54
N LYS A 46 -19.56 -17.35 7.40
CA LYS A 46 -19.02 -16.75 8.64
C LYS A 46 -18.49 -17.83 9.59
N LYS A 47 -19.27 -18.89 9.81
CA LYS A 47 -18.88 -20.03 10.69
C LYS A 47 -17.61 -20.74 10.20
N ILE A 48 -17.46 -20.95 8.89
CA ILE A 48 -16.29 -21.65 8.33
C ILE A 48 -15.01 -20.79 8.42
N LYS A 49 -15.13 -19.48 8.19
CA LYS A 49 -13.95 -18.57 8.18
C LYS A 49 -13.29 -18.45 9.55
N SER A 50 -14.05 -18.60 10.65
CA SER A 50 -13.54 -18.50 12.02
C SER A 50 -12.72 -19.71 12.50
N LYS A 51 -12.55 -20.77 11.68
CA LYS A 51 -11.69 -21.94 11.99
C LYS A 51 -11.99 -22.67 13.32
N GLN A 52 -13.14 -22.44 13.96
CA GLN A 52 -13.52 -23.20 15.15
C GLN A 52 -14.00 -24.59 14.72
N GLN A 53 -13.13 -25.60 14.90
CA GLN A 53 -13.60 -26.93 15.26
C GLN A 53 -14.24 -26.83 16.65
N LYS A 54 -15.33 -27.56 16.86
CA LYS A 54 -16.06 -27.68 18.14
C LYS A 54 -15.10 -28.03 19.28
N THR A 55 -14.64 -27.06 20.05
CA THR A 55 -14.12 -27.25 21.42
C THR A 55 -14.19 -25.89 22.13
N ASP A 56 -14.81 -25.91 23.30
CA ASP A 56 -15.05 -24.84 24.29
C ASP A 56 -16.34 -24.01 24.14
N GLU A 57 -17.33 -24.37 24.97
CA GLU A 57 -18.61 -23.69 25.20
C GLU A 57 -18.46 -22.28 25.83
N SER A 58 -17.25 -21.89 26.23
CA SER A 58 -16.95 -20.59 26.88
C SER A 58 -16.77 -19.41 25.92
N GLN A 59 -16.91 -19.62 24.60
CA GLN A 59 -16.70 -18.58 23.57
C GLN A 59 -17.96 -18.17 22.80
N GLU A 60 -19.16 -18.62 23.18
CA GLU A 60 -20.41 -18.22 22.52
C GLU A 60 -20.71 -16.71 22.65
N ASP A 61 -20.13 -16.03 23.66
CA ASP A 61 -20.39 -14.61 23.97
C ASP A 61 -19.52 -13.57 23.23
N GLN A 62 -18.57 -13.98 22.36
CA GLN A 62 -17.75 -13.00 21.64
C GLN A 62 -18.52 -12.36 20.48
N LYS A 63 -18.93 -11.09 20.67
CA LYS A 63 -19.61 -10.24 19.66
C LYS A 63 -18.87 -10.15 18.32
N ILE A 64 -17.55 -10.35 18.32
CA ILE A 64 -16.70 -10.36 17.12
C ILE A 64 -15.74 -11.54 17.16
N LYS A 65 -15.69 -12.31 16.06
CA LYS A 65 -14.73 -13.41 15.89
C LYS A 65 -13.43 -12.95 15.21
N PRO A 66 -12.27 -13.52 15.56
CA PRO A 66 -11.00 -13.26 14.87
C PRO A 66 -10.98 -13.83 13.44
N ASP A 67 -10.43 -13.09 12.46
CA ASP A 67 -10.30 -13.55 11.07
C ASP A 67 -8.83 -13.75 10.65
N TYR A 68 -8.43 -15.02 10.47
CA TYR A 68 -7.06 -15.37 10.05
C TYR A 68 -6.85 -15.36 8.53
N THR A 69 -7.85 -15.03 7.72
CA THR A 69 -7.76 -15.10 6.25
C THR A 69 -6.65 -14.21 5.69
N PHE A 70 -6.41 -13.04 6.29
CA PHE A 70 -5.40 -12.12 5.79
C PHE A 70 -3.98 -12.69 5.91
N ILE A 71 -3.68 -13.56 6.90
CA ILE A 71 -2.34 -14.14 7.13
C ILE A 71 -2.09 -15.41 6.29
N LYS A 72 -3.13 -16.10 5.80
CA LYS A 72 -3.01 -17.42 5.14
C LYS A 72 -2.00 -17.49 3.99
N ASP A 73 -1.86 -16.40 3.23
CA ASP A 73 -0.96 -16.30 2.06
C ASP A 73 0.29 -15.46 2.38
N LEU A 74 0.92 -15.74 3.52
CA LEU A 74 2.17 -15.09 3.92
C LEU A 74 3.31 -15.52 3.00
N VAL A 75 4.06 -14.54 2.51
CA VAL A 75 5.25 -14.75 1.68
C VAL A 75 6.47 -14.29 2.47
N ALA A 76 7.60 -14.97 2.31
CA ALA A 76 8.84 -14.56 2.97
C ALA A 76 9.23 -13.12 2.60
N GLY A 77 9.74 -12.39 3.57
CA GLY A 77 10.07 -10.97 3.48
C GLY A 77 8.91 -10.02 3.71
N ARG A 78 7.69 -10.51 3.97
CA ARG A 78 6.51 -9.68 4.26
C ARG A 78 6.11 -9.86 5.72
N PRO A 79 6.48 -8.95 6.63
CA PRO A 79 6.23 -9.13 8.05
C PRO A 79 4.72 -9.19 8.36
N VAL A 80 4.37 -10.10 9.26
CA VAL A 80 3.13 -10.02 10.04
C VAL A 80 3.36 -8.95 11.10
N LEU A 81 2.44 -8.01 11.22
CA LEU A 81 2.54 -6.93 12.19
C LEU A 81 1.65 -7.20 13.39
N THR A 82 0.52 -7.88 13.20
CA THR A 82 -0.47 -8.10 14.26
C THR A 82 -1.29 -9.34 13.91
N HIS A 83 -1.41 -10.28 14.84
CA HIS A 83 -2.40 -11.37 14.74
C HIS A 83 -3.84 -10.86 14.95
N PRO A 84 -4.86 -11.60 14.49
CA PRO A 84 -6.25 -11.20 14.64
C PRO A 84 -6.61 -10.83 16.09
N LEU A 85 -7.18 -9.64 16.30
CA LEU A 85 -7.58 -9.11 17.63
C LEU A 85 -6.46 -9.11 18.71
N ALA A 86 -5.19 -9.26 18.33
CA ALA A 86 -4.10 -9.46 19.29
C ALA A 86 -3.77 -8.17 20.09
N PRO A 87 -3.74 -8.23 21.43
CA PRO A 87 -3.38 -7.09 22.27
C PRO A 87 -1.98 -6.53 21.99
N GLY A 88 -1.86 -5.21 21.90
CA GLY A 88 -0.59 -4.55 21.49
C GLY A 88 -0.44 -4.37 19.98
N GLY A 89 -1.41 -4.85 19.21
CA GLY A 89 -1.53 -4.60 17.80
C GLY A 89 -1.84 -3.15 17.44
N PHE A 90 -2.27 -2.94 16.20
CA PHE A 90 -2.83 -1.66 15.81
C PHE A 90 -4.18 -1.43 16.49
N ARG A 91 -4.27 -0.38 17.31
CA ARG A 91 -5.54 0.02 17.93
C ARG A 91 -6.42 0.72 16.91
N LEU A 92 -7.69 0.31 16.81
CA LEU A 92 -8.63 0.98 15.93
C LEU A 92 -8.93 2.40 16.43
N ARG A 93 -8.74 3.38 15.53
CA ARG A 93 -9.22 4.75 15.71
C ARG A 93 -10.05 5.15 14.51
N TYR A 94 -11.27 5.60 14.76
CA TYR A 94 -12.14 6.09 13.71
C TYR A 94 -11.74 7.49 13.29
N GLY A 95 -11.59 7.68 11.98
CA GLY A 95 -11.40 8.99 11.41
C GLY A 95 -10.76 8.94 10.05
N ARG A 96 -10.64 10.12 9.47
CA ARG A 96 -10.08 10.37 8.15
C ARG A 96 -9.14 11.55 8.20
N SER A 97 -7.94 11.36 7.67
CA SER A 97 -7.00 12.43 7.38
C SER A 97 -7.16 12.87 5.93
N ARG A 98 -6.55 13.99 5.54
CA ARG A 98 -6.56 14.43 4.14
C ARG A 98 -5.87 13.47 3.17
N THR A 99 -5.06 12.54 3.66
CA THR A 99 -4.35 11.49 2.90
C THR A 99 -5.00 10.10 3.02
N SER A 100 -6.12 9.97 3.74
CA SER A 100 -6.80 8.68 3.97
C SER A 100 -8.27 8.68 3.53
N GLY A 101 -8.91 7.52 3.68
CA GLY A 101 -10.23 7.21 3.14
C GLY A 101 -10.14 6.53 1.77
N TYR A 102 -11.27 6.04 1.28
CA TYR A 102 -11.35 5.31 0.01
C TYR A 102 -10.40 4.11 -0.04
N SER A 103 -10.48 3.25 0.99
CA SER A 103 -9.56 2.13 1.28
C SER A 103 -8.15 2.49 1.76
N ALA A 104 -7.75 3.76 1.86
CA ALA A 104 -6.47 4.13 2.46
C ALA A 104 -6.60 4.38 3.97
N THR A 105 -5.66 3.86 4.75
CA THR A 105 -5.58 4.04 6.21
C THR A 105 -4.33 4.81 6.59
N SER A 106 -4.31 5.43 7.76
CA SER A 106 -3.12 6.12 8.25
C SER A 106 -2.49 5.46 9.48
N LEU A 107 -1.16 5.54 9.56
CA LEU A 107 -0.36 5.13 10.72
C LEU A 107 0.49 6.31 11.19
N ASN A 108 0.90 6.27 12.46
CA ASN A 108 1.85 7.24 12.98
C ASN A 108 3.24 7.04 12.33
N PRO A 109 3.93 8.09 11.84
CA PRO A 109 5.30 7.99 11.32
C PRO A 109 6.32 7.37 12.28
N ALA A 110 6.15 7.55 13.60
CA ALA A 110 6.96 6.89 14.62
C ALA A 110 6.83 5.36 14.54
N THR A 111 5.61 4.85 14.34
CA THR A 111 5.35 3.42 14.13
C THR A 111 6.01 2.92 12.85
N MET A 112 5.90 3.66 11.75
CA MET A 112 6.57 3.32 10.48
C MET A 112 8.10 3.20 10.65
N ALA A 113 8.70 4.08 11.45
CA ALA A 113 10.13 4.07 11.75
C ALA A 113 10.54 2.86 12.62
N VAL A 114 9.80 2.59 13.71
CA VAL A 114 10.05 1.47 14.63
C VAL A 114 9.92 0.10 13.93
N LEU A 115 9.08 0.00 12.91
CA LEU A 115 8.95 -1.19 12.06
C LEU A 115 10.12 -1.39 11.08
N ASN A 116 11.32 -0.92 11.43
CA ASN A 116 12.55 -1.01 10.64
C ASN A 116 12.36 -0.58 9.17
N LYS A 117 11.52 0.45 8.94
CA LYS A 117 11.19 0.98 7.61
C LYS A 117 10.55 -0.04 6.65
N TYR A 118 9.97 -1.14 7.14
CA TYR A 118 9.24 -2.08 6.28
C TYR A 118 7.94 -1.50 5.74
N ILE A 119 7.30 -0.61 6.52
CA ILE A 119 6.06 0.07 6.14
C ILE A 119 6.40 1.50 5.74
N ALA A 120 6.19 1.79 4.46
CA ALA A 120 6.36 3.11 3.86
C ALA A 120 5.00 3.67 3.41
N THR A 121 4.95 4.98 3.16
CA THR A 121 3.81 5.63 2.50
C THR A 121 3.60 5.00 1.12
N GLY A 122 2.42 4.41 0.90
CA GLY A 122 2.14 3.60 -0.30
C GLY A 122 2.28 2.09 -0.11
N THR A 123 2.79 1.61 1.03
CA THR A 123 2.82 0.17 1.31
C THR A 123 1.40 -0.35 1.51
N GLN A 124 1.04 -1.40 0.78
CA GLN A 124 -0.23 -2.09 0.98
C GLN A 124 -0.15 -2.91 2.27
N LEU A 125 -1.13 -2.79 3.15
CA LEU A 125 -1.37 -3.74 4.24
C LEU A 125 -2.54 -4.64 3.87
N LYS A 126 -2.47 -5.90 4.31
CA LYS A 126 -3.63 -6.79 4.35
C LYS A 126 -4.20 -6.72 5.76
N LEU A 127 -5.45 -6.31 5.87
CA LEU A 127 -6.12 -6.11 7.15
C LEU A 127 -7.06 -7.27 7.45
N GLU A 128 -7.31 -7.46 8.73
CA GLU A 128 -8.37 -8.31 9.25
C GLU A 128 -9.76 -7.75 8.94
N ARG A 129 -9.94 -6.43 9.12
CA ARG A 129 -11.23 -5.73 9.01
C ARG A 129 -10.99 -4.21 8.85
N PRO A 130 -11.98 -3.43 8.34
CA PRO A 130 -13.22 -3.87 7.67
C PRO A 130 -12.98 -4.33 6.22
N GLY A 131 -11.83 -3.98 5.63
CA GLY A 131 -11.43 -4.34 4.27
C GLY A 131 -10.35 -5.42 4.20
N LYS A 132 -10.15 -6.00 3.01
CA LYS A 132 -9.10 -7.02 2.77
C LYS A 132 -7.70 -6.41 2.65
N ALA A 133 -7.63 -5.15 2.22
CA ALA A 133 -6.39 -4.47 1.94
C ALA A 133 -6.58 -2.95 2.09
N THR A 134 -5.48 -2.27 2.32
CA THR A 134 -5.40 -0.81 2.43
C THR A 134 -4.05 -0.32 1.92
N THR A 135 -3.99 0.89 1.39
CA THR A 135 -2.71 1.60 1.24
C THR A 135 -2.44 2.45 2.48
N THR A 136 -1.19 2.40 2.97
CA THR A 136 -0.78 3.12 4.18
C THR A 136 -0.35 4.56 3.88
N THR A 137 -0.76 5.50 4.72
CA THR A 137 -0.36 6.91 4.70
C THR A 137 0.07 7.40 6.09
N PRO A 138 0.80 8.52 6.22
CA PRO A 138 1.21 9.04 7.52
C PRO A 138 0.12 9.91 8.16
N CYS A 139 0.02 9.84 9.50
CA CYS A 139 -0.77 10.78 10.31
C CYS A 139 -0.08 10.97 11.67
N GLU A 140 0.42 12.18 11.97
CA GLU A 140 1.17 12.42 13.20
C GLU A 140 0.29 12.62 14.45
N THR A 141 -1.01 12.89 14.26
CA THR A 141 -1.93 13.25 15.36
C THR A 141 -2.55 12.05 16.07
N ILE A 142 -2.33 10.82 15.57
CA ILE A 142 -2.79 9.59 16.21
C ILE A 142 -1.72 9.00 17.11
N ASP A 143 -2.09 8.09 18.02
CA ASP A 143 -1.16 7.58 19.02
C ASP A 143 -0.05 6.74 18.37
N GLY A 144 1.20 6.98 18.79
CA GLY A 144 2.39 6.29 18.32
C GLY A 144 2.66 4.98 19.08
N PRO A 145 3.82 4.33 18.84
CA PRO A 145 4.14 3.08 19.48
C PRO A 145 4.62 3.26 20.93
N ILE A 146 4.34 2.27 21.78
CA ILE A 146 4.92 2.12 23.11
C ILE A 146 5.96 1.00 23.05
N VAL A 147 7.18 1.30 23.48
CA VAL A 147 8.33 0.39 23.34
C VAL A 147 9.02 0.16 24.67
N LYS A 148 9.53 -1.05 24.85
CA LYS A 148 10.46 -1.43 25.91
C LYS A 148 11.88 -1.41 25.36
N LEU A 149 12.75 -0.66 26.01
CA LEU A 149 14.17 -0.59 25.67
C LEU A 149 14.94 -1.77 26.30
N LYS A 150 16.14 -2.04 25.78
CA LYS A 150 17.08 -3.06 26.30
C LYS A 150 17.49 -2.84 27.75
N ASN A 151 17.40 -1.61 28.26
CA ASN A 151 17.63 -1.30 29.68
C ASN A 151 16.39 -1.58 30.55
N GLY A 152 15.28 -2.09 29.98
CA GLY A 152 14.02 -2.40 30.65
C GLY A 152 13.05 -1.21 30.81
N SER A 153 13.44 0.01 30.44
CA SER A 153 12.57 1.19 30.48
C SER A 153 11.50 1.14 29.40
N VAL A 154 10.32 1.71 29.69
CA VAL A 154 9.19 1.80 28.77
C VAL A 154 8.97 3.25 28.36
N LEU A 155 8.91 3.50 27.06
CA LEU A 155 8.73 4.82 26.47
C LEU A 155 7.54 4.83 25.50
N TYR A 156 6.78 5.92 25.55
CA TYR A 156 5.84 6.28 24.49
C TYR A 156 6.55 7.20 23.51
N LEU A 157 6.59 6.84 22.22
CA LEU A 157 7.31 7.59 21.20
C LEU A 157 6.37 8.55 20.48
N HIS A 158 6.50 9.85 20.72
CA HIS A 158 5.59 10.87 20.19
C HIS A 158 5.89 11.27 18.75
N SER A 159 7.15 11.17 18.31
CA SER A 159 7.58 11.71 17.02
C SER A 159 8.48 10.76 16.26
N GLU A 160 8.51 10.92 14.94
CA GLU A 160 9.39 10.16 14.06
C GLU A 160 10.88 10.32 14.45
N LYS A 161 11.30 11.55 14.78
CA LYS A 161 12.69 11.85 15.17
C LYS A 161 13.09 11.13 16.45
N GLU A 162 12.19 11.09 17.42
CA GLU A 162 12.40 10.38 18.68
C GLU A 162 12.47 8.87 18.44
N ALA A 163 11.54 8.32 17.65
CA ALA A 163 11.53 6.92 17.28
C ALA A 163 12.85 6.50 16.60
N GLN A 164 13.34 7.29 15.63
CA GLN A 164 14.59 7.01 14.94
C GLN A 164 15.80 6.90 15.88
N LYS A 165 15.86 7.71 16.94
CA LYS A 165 16.94 7.64 17.95
C LYS A 165 16.88 6.36 18.78
N GLN A 166 15.69 5.86 19.05
CA GLN A 166 15.49 4.72 19.96
C GLN A 166 15.58 3.35 19.27
N ILE A 167 15.42 3.26 17.93
CA ILE A 167 15.43 1.99 17.17
C ILE A 167 16.52 0.97 17.61
N PRO A 168 17.80 1.34 17.78
CA PRO A 168 18.85 0.39 18.16
C PRO A 168 18.68 -0.22 19.56
N PHE A 169 17.95 0.50 20.42
CA PHE A 169 17.74 0.17 21.82
C PHE A 169 16.41 -0.52 22.08
N ILE A 170 15.50 -0.59 21.11
CA ILE A 170 14.19 -1.28 21.27
C ILE A 170 14.40 -2.79 21.40
N GLN A 171 13.96 -3.33 22.53
CA GLN A 171 13.89 -4.76 22.83
C GLN A 171 12.55 -5.36 22.42
N GLU A 172 11.43 -4.75 22.85
CA GLU A 172 10.06 -5.22 22.59
C GLU A 172 9.19 -4.01 22.21
N ILE A 173 8.29 -4.19 21.25
CA ILE A 173 7.25 -3.25 20.86
C ILE A 173 5.98 -3.73 21.55
N LEU A 174 5.60 -3.05 22.63
CA LEU A 174 4.45 -3.40 23.45
C LEU A 174 3.15 -3.02 22.74
N PHE A 175 3.12 -1.86 22.10
CA PHE A 175 2.00 -1.38 21.31
C PHE A 175 2.49 -0.77 20.01
N LEU A 176 1.86 -1.12 18.89
CA LEU A 176 2.14 -0.49 17.60
C LEU A 176 1.58 0.92 17.47
N GLY A 177 0.61 1.28 18.31
CA GLY A 177 -0.13 2.54 18.24
C GLY A 177 -1.41 2.40 17.42
N ASP A 178 -1.89 3.51 16.88
CA ASP A 178 -3.18 3.58 16.21
C ASP A 178 -3.11 3.22 14.72
N ILE A 179 -4.19 2.61 14.21
CA ILE A 179 -4.53 2.61 12.79
C ILE A 179 -5.81 3.44 12.59
N LEU A 180 -5.68 4.48 11.75
CA LEU A 180 -6.78 5.37 11.43
C LEU A 180 -7.59 4.80 10.27
N ILE A 181 -8.84 4.42 10.54
CA ILE A 181 -9.79 3.87 9.56
C ILE A 181 -11.04 4.74 9.52
N ASN A 182 -11.48 5.14 8.34
CA ASN A 182 -12.62 6.01 8.18
C ASN A 182 -13.94 5.25 8.25
N TYR A 183 -15.01 5.93 8.67
CA TYR A 183 -16.34 5.35 8.76
C TYR A 183 -16.83 4.76 7.41
N GLY A 184 -16.52 5.44 6.30
CA GLY A 184 -16.97 5.02 4.97
C GLY A 184 -16.51 3.62 4.55
N ASP A 185 -15.34 3.17 5.01
CA ASP A 185 -14.85 1.82 4.71
C ASP A 185 -15.68 0.73 5.42
N PHE A 186 -16.21 1.01 6.62
CA PHE A 186 -17.15 0.12 7.31
C PHE A 186 -18.50 0.07 6.60
N LEU A 187 -19.02 1.25 6.21
CA LEU A 187 -20.28 1.37 5.49
C LEU A 187 -20.26 0.61 4.15
N ASN A 188 -19.20 0.81 3.37
CA ASN A 188 -19.03 0.17 2.06
C ASN A 188 -18.92 -1.35 2.16
N ARG A 189 -18.15 -1.85 3.14
CA ARG A 189 -17.94 -3.30 3.33
C ARG A 189 -19.06 -3.98 4.12
N ALA A 190 -20.07 -3.21 4.53
CA ALA A 190 -21.18 -3.68 5.36
C ALA A 190 -20.69 -4.42 6.61
N HIS A 191 -19.60 -3.93 7.21
CA HIS A 191 -19.05 -4.48 8.44
C HIS A 191 -19.66 -3.75 9.63
N PRO A 192 -20.13 -4.44 10.69
CA PRO A 192 -20.62 -3.79 11.92
C PRO A 192 -19.60 -2.80 12.49
N LEU A 193 -20.08 -1.71 13.08
CA LEU A 193 -19.19 -0.82 13.84
C LEU A 193 -18.66 -1.56 15.06
N VAL A 194 -17.43 -1.23 15.48
CA VAL A 194 -16.77 -1.91 16.59
C VAL A 194 -16.20 -0.86 17.53
N PRO A 195 -16.13 -1.11 18.85
CA PRO A 195 -15.65 -0.12 19.80
C PRO A 195 -14.23 0.37 19.46
N PRO A 196 -14.01 1.67 19.19
CA PRO A 196 -12.67 2.22 19.10
C PRO A 196 -12.06 2.33 20.50
N GLY A 197 -10.74 2.40 20.59
CA GLY A 197 -10.10 2.78 21.85
C GLY A 197 -10.40 4.24 22.20
N TYR A 198 -10.51 4.56 23.49
CA TYR A 198 -10.83 5.92 23.91
C TYR A 198 -9.80 6.93 23.40
N CYS A 199 -10.30 8.00 22.78
CA CYS A 199 -9.50 8.93 21.96
C CYS A 199 -9.95 10.40 22.14
N PRO A 200 -9.06 11.39 21.91
CA PRO A 200 -9.35 12.80 22.18
C PRO A 200 -10.58 13.36 21.44
N GLU A 201 -10.85 12.87 20.24
CA GLU A 201 -12.02 13.24 19.41
C GLU A 201 -13.33 12.84 20.10
N TRP A 202 -13.35 11.70 20.78
CA TRP A 202 -14.51 11.30 21.55
C TRP A 202 -14.58 12.11 22.85
N TRP A 203 -13.46 12.24 23.56
CA TRP A 203 -13.40 12.98 24.83
C TRP A 203 -13.88 14.42 24.69
N ILE A 204 -13.51 15.12 23.61
CA ILE A 204 -13.94 16.51 23.40
C ILE A 204 -15.45 16.61 23.16
N GLN A 205 -16.07 15.61 22.51
CA GLN A 205 -17.53 15.58 22.35
C GLN A 205 -18.25 15.40 23.69
N GLU A 206 -17.67 14.61 24.61
CA GLU A 206 -18.22 14.45 25.96
C GLU A 206 -18.07 15.72 26.79
N LEU A 207 -16.94 16.41 26.64
CA LEU A 207 -16.69 17.71 27.26
C LEU A 207 -17.67 18.77 26.76
N GLU A 208 -17.84 18.89 25.45
CA GLU A 208 -18.80 19.81 24.81
C GLU A 208 -20.22 19.54 25.32
N LYS A 209 -20.66 18.27 25.32
CA LYS A 209 -21.98 17.88 25.84
C LYS A 209 -22.16 18.25 27.30
N LYS A 210 -21.17 17.97 28.16
CA LYS A 210 -21.27 18.30 29.59
C LYS A 210 -21.24 19.80 29.87
N ALA A 211 -20.49 20.57 29.08
CA ALA A 211 -20.52 22.02 29.17
C ALA A 211 -21.92 22.57 28.83
N VAL A 212 -22.52 22.07 27.75
CA VAL A 212 -23.89 22.45 27.36
C VAL A 212 -24.92 22.01 28.40
N ASP A 213 -24.82 20.80 28.95
CA ASP A 213 -25.71 20.32 30.01
C ASP A 213 -25.68 21.22 31.26
N LEU A 214 -24.51 21.78 31.60
CA LEU A 214 -24.31 22.61 32.80
C LEU A 214 -24.70 24.07 32.59
N PHE A 215 -24.40 24.65 31.43
CA PHE A 215 -24.54 26.10 31.18
C PHE A 215 -25.68 26.45 30.20
N GLY A 216 -26.32 25.46 29.59
CA GLY A 216 -27.34 25.62 28.54
C GLY A 216 -26.77 25.88 27.15
N ASN A 217 -25.50 26.32 27.05
CA ASN A 217 -24.77 26.55 25.81
C ASN A 217 -23.27 26.28 26.00
N LEU A 218 -22.50 26.28 24.91
CA LEU A 218 -21.04 26.17 24.95
C LEU A 218 -20.41 27.53 25.27
N ASP A 219 -20.37 27.90 26.55
CA ASP A 219 -19.80 29.16 27.06
C ASP A 219 -18.35 28.96 27.53
N VAL A 220 -17.40 29.52 26.77
CA VAL A 220 -15.95 29.38 27.03
C VAL A 220 -15.52 30.18 28.26
N ASP A 221 -16.19 31.29 28.56
CA ASP A 221 -15.83 32.17 29.68
C ASP A 221 -16.22 31.51 31.01
N LYS A 222 -17.43 30.95 31.09
CA LYS A 222 -17.87 30.16 32.26
C LYS A 222 -17.03 28.91 32.47
N LEU A 223 -16.63 28.23 31.39
CA LEU A 223 -15.71 27.09 31.47
C LEU A 223 -14.33 27.52 32.00
N SER A 224 -13.84 28.67 31.56
CA SER A 224 -12.57 29.27 32.01
C SER A 224 -12.59 29.54 33.51
N GLU A 225 -13.66 30.18 34.00
CA GLU A 225 -13.87 30.45 35.43
C GLU A 225 -13.98 29.16 36.24
N LEU A 226 -14.80 28.19 35.79
CA LEU A 226 -14.98 26.93 36.51
C LEU A 226 -13.67 26.15 36.59
N LEU A 227 -12.90 26.10 35.50
CA LEU A 227 -11.69 25.27 35.40
C LEU A 227 -10.43 25.96 35.91
N ASN A 228 -10.44 27.28 36.13
CA ASN A 228 -9.25 28.11 36.37
C ASN A 228 -8.21 27.99 35.25
N ILE A 229 -8.66 27.99 33.99
CA ILE A 229 -7.82 27.91 32.79
C ILE A 229 -8.17 29.10 31.91
N THR A 230 -7.17 29.77 31.32
CA THR A 230 -7.43 30.92 30.45
C THR A 230 -8.38 30.58 29.29
N THR A 231 -9.28 31.50 28.98
CA THR A 231 -10.24 31.42 27.86
C THR A 231 -9.57 31.02 26.55
N LYS A 232 -8.40 31.62 26.25
CA LYS A 232 -7.58 31.31 25.07
C LYS A 232 -7.14 29.85 25.00
N ASN A 233 -6.78 29.23 26.13
CA ASN A 233 -6.33 27.85 26.16
C ASN A 233 -7.50 26.88 25.97
N ILE A 234 -8.67 27.19 26.54
CA ILE A 234 -9.90 26.39 26.33
C ILE A 234 -10.38 26.51 24.88
N SER A 235 -10.40 27.71 24.32
CA SER A 235 -10.78 27.90 22.92
C SER A 235 -9.84 27.16 21.98
N HIS A 236 -8.54 27.17 22.26
CA HIS A 236 -7.55 26.42 21.49
C HIS A 236 -7.75 24.91 21.62
N LEU A 237 -8.06 24.42 22.82
CA LEU A 237 -8.36 23.01 23.08
C LEU A 237 -9.60 22.53 22.31
N LEU A 238 -10.69 23.29 22.33
CA LEU A 238 -11.92 22.97 21.61
C LEU A 238 -11.71 22.98 20.08
N GLN A 239 -10.91 23.93 19.56
CA GLN A 239 -10.62 24.01 18.12
C GLN A 239 -9.63 22.96 17.64
N ASN A 240 -8.62 22.62 18.46
CA ASN A 240 -7.52 21.72 18.08
C ASN A 240 -7.26 20.65 19.15
N PRO A 241 -8.22 19.75 19.43
CA PRO A 241 -8.13 18.77 20.52
C PRO A 241 -6.99 17.76 20.33
N LEU A 242 -6.59 17.50 19.08
CA LEU A 242 -5.58 16.50 18.74
C LEU A 242 -4.14 16.97 18.88
N THR A 243 -3.91 18.28 18.80
CA THR A 243 -2.55 18.86 18.82
C THR A 243 -2.30 19.68 20.09
N THR A 244 -3.34 19.96 20.88
CA THR A 244 -3.20 20.71 22.13
C THR A 244 -2.67 19.79 23.23
N ASN A 245 -1.49 20.10 23.76
CA ASN A 245 -0.92 19.36 24.88
C ASN A 245 -1.53 19.84 26.20
N ILE A 246 -2.28 18.97 26.88
CA ILE A 246 -2.90 19.25 28.18
C ILE A 246 -2.09 18.53 29.24
N SER A 247 -1.72 19.19 30.35
CA SER A 247 -1.03 18.50 31.47
C SER A 247 -1.98 17.59 32.25
N SER A 248 -1.43 16.56 32.91
CA SER A 248 -2.24 15.62 33.70
C SER A 248 -3.05 16.30 34.80
N ASN A 249 -2.52 17.36 35.43
CA ASN A 249 -3.25 18.14 36.43
C ASN A 249 -4.49 18.82 35.85
N VAL A 250 -4.35 19.42 34.67
CA VAL A 250 -5.47 20.08 33.99
C VAL A 250 -6.52 19.03 33.59
N ALA A 251 -6.10 17.89 33.04
CA ALA A 251 -6.99 16.79 32.69
C ALA A 251 -7.77 16.25 33.90
N ILE A 252 -7.08 16.03 35.03
CA ILE A 252 -7.71 15.57 36.28
C ILE A 252 -8.68 16.61 36.83
N ASN A 253 -8.31 17.89 36.81
CA ASN A 253 -9.18 18.99 37.27
C ASN A 253 -10.46 19.08 36.42
N ILE A 254 -10.34 18.97 35.09
CA ILE A 254 -11.46 18.91 34.16
C ILE A 254 -12.38 17.75 34.52
N SER A 255 -11.83 16.54 34.68
CA SER A 255 -12.61 15.36 35.03
C SER A 255 -13.33 15.49 36.36
N LYS A 256 -12.66 15.98 37.41
CA LYS A 256 -13.28 16.16 38.74
C LYS A 256 -14.41 17.19 38.74
N LYS A 257 -14.17 18.36 38.13
CA LYS A 257 -15.15 19.47 38.16
C LYS A 257 -16.36 19.22 37.26
N LEU A 258 -16.13 18.68 36.06
CA LEU A 258 -17.19 18.47 35.06
C LEU A 258 -17.76 17.04 35.07
N LYS A 259 -17.21 16.13 35.88
CA LYS A 259 -17.54 14.69 35.90
C LYS A 259 -17.45 14.00 34.54
N VAL A 260 -16.60 14.53 33.65
CA VAL A 260 -16.26 13.90 32.37
C VAL A 260 -15.19 12.84 32.56
N PRO A 261 -15.13 11.81 31.71
CA PRO A 261 -14.05 10.83 31.80
C PRO A 261 -12.66 11.43 31.68
N LEU A 262 -11.67 10.75 32.26
CA LEU A 262 -10.27 11.19 32.20
C LEU A 262 -9.79 11.30 30.76
N HIS A 263 -9.01 12.35 30.46
CA HIS A 263 -8.46 12.55 29.13
C HIS A 263 -7.65 11.31 28.67
N PRO A 264 -7.86 10.82 27.43
CA PRO A 264 -7.33 9.54 26.95
C PRO A 264 -5.80 9.45 26.88
N GLN A 265 -5.07 10.55 26.88
CA GLN A 265 -3.60 10.54 26.99
C GLN A 265 -3.13 10.03 28.36
N TYR A 266 -3.96 10.16 29.40
CA TYR A 266 -3.67 9.78 30.78
C TYR A 266 -4.47 8.55 31.23
N THR A 267 -5.06 7.84 30.27
CA THR A 267 -5.78 6.57 30.50
C THR A 267 -4.94 5.42 29.97
N TYR A 268 -4.84 4.34 30.76
CA TYR A 268 -4.02 3.17 30.45
C TYR A 268 -4.86 1.96 30.03
N HIS A 269 -4.20 0.92 29.51
CA HIS A 269 -4.85 -0.27 28.94
C HIS A 269 -5.31 -1.29 29.99
N TRP A 270 -6.20 -0.89 30.90
CA TRP A 270 -6.64 -1.69 32.05
C TRP A 270 -7.33 -3.01 31.70
N ASN A 271 -8.00 -3.09 30.54
CA ASN A 271 -8.64 -4.33 30.07
C ASN A 271 -7.64 -5.41 29.60
N LEU A 272 -6.34 -5.11 29.54
CA LEU A 272 -5.31 -6.05 29.06
C LEU A 272 -4.58 -6.81 30.17
N ILE A 273 -4.93 -6.55 31.43
CA ILE A 273 -4.35 -7.24 32.59
C ILE A 273 -5.40 -8.04 33.34
N SER A 274 -4.97 -8.99 34.15
CA SER A 274 -5.83 -9.72 35.08
C SER A 274 -5.98 -9.00 36.42
N LEU A 275 -6.97 -9.39 37.22
CA LEU A 275 -7.13 -8.88 38.59
C LEU A 275 -5.90 -9.18 39.48
N ASN A 276 -5.25 -10.34 39.26
CA ASN A 276 -4.03 -10.69 39.99
C ASN A 276 -2.90 -9.70 39.69
N GLN A 277 -2.72 -9.35 38.41
CA GLN A 277 -1.73 -8.35 38.00
C GLN A 277 -2.06 -6.94 38.55
N MET A 278 -3.35 -6.57 38.58
CA MET A 278 -3.79 -5.32 39.20
C MET A 278 -3.48 -5.30 40.71
N ASN A 279 -3.72 -6.41 41.42
CA ASN A 279 -3.37 -6.56 42.83
C ASN A 279 -1.86 -6.44 43.06
N SER A 280 -1.03 -7.02 42.20
CA SER A 280 0.43 -6.86 42.28
C SER A 280 0.82 -5.39 42.20
N ILE A 281 0.25 -4.61 41.26
CA ILE A 281 0.48 -3.16 41.17
C ILE A 281 0.10 -2.45 42.49
N LEU A 282 -1.08 -2.72 43.05
CA LEU A 282 -1.53 -2.08 44.29
C LEU A 282 -0.62 -2.41 45.48
N ASN A 283 -0.22 -3.67 45.62
CA ASN A 283 0.68 -4.13 46.66
C ASN A 283 2.06 -3.47 46.56
N SER A 284 2.61 -3.36 45.35
CA SER A 284 3.90 -2.71 45.15
C SER A 284 3.81 -1.18 45.37
N ILE A 285 2.68 -0.54 45.03
CA ILE A 285 2.43 0.88 45.36
C ILE A 285 2.36 1.08 46.88
N GLN A 286 1.75 0.15 47.63
CA GLN A 286 1.71 0.21 49.09
C GLN A 286 3.12 0.23 49.71
N LYS A 287 4.06 -0.54 49.13
CA LYS A 287 5.47 -0.60 49.56
C LYS A 287 6.38 0.48 48.93
N SER A 288 5.87 1.23 47.96
CA SER A 288 6.66 2.18 47.14
C SER A 288 7.11 3.42 47.92
N SER A 289 8.08 4.18 47.40
CA SER A 289 8.41 5.54 47.85
C SER A 289 7.75 6.58 46.93
N ILE A 290 6.89 7.43 47.47
CA ILE A 290 6.13 8.44 46.71
C ILE A 290 6.66 9.82 47.10
N LYS A 291 7.16 10.58 46.12
CA LYS A 291 7.55 11.98 46.29
C LYS A 291 6.46 12.90 45.77
N LYS A 292 6.22 13.99 46.49
CA LYS A 292 5.25 15.04 46.13
C LYS A 292 5.99 16.35 45.82
N ASP A 293 5.51 17.12 44.86
CA ASP A 293 5.90 18.49 44.56
C ASP A 293 4.72 19.45 44.78
N SER A 294 4.91 20.74 44.46
CA SER A 294 3.86 21.78 44.57
C SER A 294 2.61 21.51 43.72
N GLN A 295 2.67 20.53 42.81
CA GLN A 295 1.60 20.15 41.89
C GLN A 295 1.12 18.70 42.12
N GLY A 296 1.39 18.11 43.29
CA GLY A 296 0.93 16.77 43.67
C GLY A 296 2.01 15.68 43.56
N ILE A 297 1.65 14.46 43.15
CA ILE A 297 2.58 13.32 43.13
C ILE A 297 3.55 13.45 41.95
N SER A 298 4.83 13.66 42.24
CA SER A 298 5.85 13.91 41.21
C SER A 298 6.61 12.66 40.77
N LYS A 299 6.72 11.66 41.66
CA LYS A 299 7.52 10.46 41.41
C LYS A 299 7.06 9.29 42.28
N ILE A 300 7.00 8.09 41.69
CA ILE A 300 6.73 6.82 42.38
C ILE A 300 7.91 5.89 42.11
N ILE A 301 8.52 5.38 43.19
CA ILE A 301 9.66 4.46 43.13
C ILE A 301 9.20 3.13 43.73
N ILE A 302 9.15 2.10 42.90
CA ILE A 302 8.67 0.76 43.24
C ILE A 302 9.86 -0.20 43.16
N ASN A 303 10.01 -1.08 44.16
CA ASN A 303 11.00 -2.15 44.09
C ASN A 303 10.63 -3.14 42.99
N HIS A 304 11.62 -3.69 42.29
CA HIS A 304 11.38 -4.61 41.20
C HIS A 304 10.71 -5.90 41.68
N GLU A 305 9.48 -6.09 41.23
CA GLU A 305 8.75 -7.36 41.27
C GLU A 305 8.39 -7.69 39.81
N GLU A 306 8.64 -8.92 39.35
CA GLU A 306 8.52 -9.31 37.94
C GLU A 306 7.08 -9.17 37.42
N ASP A 307 6.11 -9.66 38.20
CA ASP A 307 4.68 -9.54 37.89
C ASP A 307 4.23 -8.09 37.77
N THR A 308 4.64 -7.23 38.71
CA THR A 308 4.30 -5.80 38.68
C THR A 308 4.97 -5.09 37.50
N LYS A 309 6.23 -5.43 37.20
CA LYS A 309 6.94 -4.88 36.03
C LYS A 309 6.19 -5.23 34.75
N ARG A 310 5.81 -6.50 34.56
CA ARG A 310 5.08 -6.93 33.37
C ARG A 310 3.69 -6.33 33.33
N ALA A 311 2.99 -6.22 34.45
CA ALA A 311 1.68 -5.57 34.51
C ALA A 311 1.74 -4.11 34.05
N LEU A 312 2.74 -3.33 34.52
CA LEU A 312 2.97 -1.94 34.08
C LEU A 312 3.31 -1.83 32.59
N GLU A 313 4.08 -2.77 32.05
CA GLU A 313 4.35 -2.89 30.61
C GLU A 313 3.07 -3.18 29.80
N LEU A 314 2.20 -4.08 30.30
CA LEU A 314 0.98 -4.47 29.61
C LEU A 314 -0.07 -3.36 29.58
N ILE A 315 -0.20 -2.57 30.64
CA ILE A 315 -1.10 -1.40 30.64
C ILE A 315 -0.52 -0.19 29.89
N GLY A 316 0.78 -0.23 29.53
CA GLY A 316 1.45 0.78 28.72
C GLY A 316 1.87 2.04 29.48
N VAL A 317 2.16 1.94 30.78
CA VAL A 317 2.64 3.09 31.58
C VAL A 317 4.11 3.37 31.25
N PRO A 318 4.49 4.58 30.79
CA PRO A 318 5.89 4.97 30.65
C PRO A 318 6.61 4.98 32.00
N HIS A 319 7.76 4.32 32.07
CA HIS A 319 8.56 4.23 33.30
C HIS A 319 10.03 3.92 33.02
N LEU A 320 10.90 4.38 33.91
CA LEU A 320 12.33 4.07 33.88
C LEU A 320 12.62 2.83 34.72
N PHE A 321 13.60 2.03 34.29
CA PHE A 321 14.10 0.89 35.05
C PHE A 321 15.56 1.16 35.45
N VAL A 322 15.76 1.53 36.72
CA VAL A 322 17.05 2.02 37.24
C VAL A 322 17.76 0.91 38.00
N ASN A 323 19.04 0.69 37.70
CA ASN A 323 19.90 -0.35 38.28
C ASN A 323 19.34 -1.78 38.22
N LYS A 324 18.28 -2.01 37.43
CA LYS A 324 17.47 -3.25 37.41
C LYS A 324 16.81 -3.60 38.74
N GLU A 325 16.75 -2.66 39.68
CA GLU A 325 16.19 -2.86 41.03
C GLU A 325 14.95 -2.00 41.25
N PHE A 326 14.86 -0.84 40.61
CA PHE A 326 13.81 0.13 40.85
C PHE A 326 13.05 0.49 39.58
N ILE A 327 11.72 0.44 39.68
CA ILE A 327 10.79 0.94 38.67
C ILE A 327 10.40 2.36 39.08
N VAL A 328 10.65 3.31 38.19
CA VAL A 328 10.50 4.73 38.46
C VAL A 328 9.51 5.34 37.49
N ILE A 329 8.38 5.81 38.02
CA ILE A 329 7.34 6.51 37.27
C ILE A 329 7.41 7.99 37.64
N GLU A 330 7.55 8.87 36.66
CA GLU A 330 7.82 10.29 36.87
C GLU A 330 6.72 11.20 36.30
N LYS A 331 6.65 12.43 36.85
CA LYS A 331 5.93 13.58 36.29
C LYS A 331 4.43 13.32 36.05
N GLN A 332 4.00 13.28 34.80
CA GLN A 332 2.59 13.27 34.45
C GLN A 332 1.99 11.87 34.64
N ASP A 333 2.78 10.84 34.34
CA ASP A 333 2.37 9.44 34.45
C ASP A 333 2.20 8.99 35.89
N SER A 334 3.01 9.50 36.84
CA SER A 334 2.83 9.19 38.26
C SER A 334 1.50 9.69 38.80
N ARG A 335 1.10 10.91 38.38
CA ARG A 335 -0.20 11.50 38.74
C ARG A 335 -1.34 10.77 38.07
N ALA A 336 -1.21 10.49 36.78
CA ALA A 336 -2.22 9.77 36.02
C ALA A 336 -2.46 8.37 36.59
N LEU A 337 -1.41 7.60 36.90
CA LEU A 337 -1.55 6.24 37.45
C LEU A 337 -2.28 6.23 38.80
N MET A 338 -1.87 7.10 39.72
CA MET A 338 -2.52 7.22 41.04
C MET A 338 -3.96 7.67 40.90
N PHE A 339 -4.22 8.63 40.02
CA PHE A 339 -5.57 9.08 39.73
C PHE A 339 -6.42 7.98 39.10
N ASN A 340 -5.91 7.15 38.17
CA ASN A 340 -6.67 6.02 37.61
C ASN A 340 -7.03 5.00 38.70
N LEU A 341 -6.14 4.73 39.65
CA LEU A 341 -6.34 3.73 40.71
C LEU A 341 -7.19 4.22 41.90
N GLY A 342 -7.48 5.52 41.98
CA GLY A 342 -8.33 6.11 43.02
C GLY A 342 -7.57 6.40 44.29
N LEU A 343 -6.25 6.57 44.15
CA LEU A 343 -5.34 6.64 45.26
C LEU A 343 -4.85 8.08 45.43
N SER A 344 -5.08 8.65 46.62
CA SER A 344 -4.46 9.92 47.01
C SER A 344 -3.26 9.68 47.93
N THR A 345 -3.29 8.56 48.67
CA THR A 345 -2.25 8.12 49.61
C THR A 345 -1.98 6.61 49.46
N LYS A 346 -0.92 6.12 50.10
CA LYS A 346 -0.63 4.67 50.12
C LYS A 346 -1.68 3.88 50.89
N GLU A 347 -2.34 4.48 51.87
CA GLU A 347 -3.32 3.79 52.73
C GLU A 347 -4.60 3.42 51.98
N ASP A 348 -4.94 4.18 50.94
CA ASP A 348 -6.09 3.92 50.05
C ASP A 348 -5.96 2.57 49.32
N THR A 349 -4.75 2.04 49.17
CA THR A 349 -4.51 0.73 48.54
C THR A 349 -5.23 -0.40 49.29
N LYS A 350 -5.33 -0.34 50.63
CA LYS A 350 -6.04 -1.34 51.43
C LYS A 350 -7.54 -1.36 51.11
N LYS A 351 -8.13 -0.19 50.84
CA LYS A 351 -9.54 -0.08 50.44
C LYS A 351 -9.74 -0.66 49.03
N ALA A 352 -8.85 -0.33 48.10
CA ALA A 352 -8.90 -0.86 46.73
C ALA A 352 -8.79 -2.40 46.69
N ILE A 353 -7.86 -2.98 47.46
CA ILE A 353 -7.68 -4.44 47.56
C ILE A 353 -8.94 -5.13 48.13
N ARG A 354 -9.58 -4.54 49.15
CA ARG A 354 -10.85 -5.08 49.68
C ARG A 354 -11.96 -5.10 48.64
N ILE A 355 -12.09 -4.04 47.84
CA ILE A 355 -13.10 -3.96 46.78
C ILE A 355 -12.82 -5.02 45.68
N ILE A 356 -11.56 -5.27 45.34
CA ILE A 356 -11.20 -6.35 44.42
C ILE A 356 -11.59 -7.72 44.98
N GLN A 357 -11.34 -7.97 46.26
CA GLN A 357 -11.70 -9.24 46.92
C GLN A 357 -13.21 -9.49 46.92
N GLN A 358 -14.02 -8.43 46.99
CA GLN A 358 -15.48 -8.49 46.93
C GLN A 358 -16.03 -8.67 45.51
N ASN A 359 -15.24 -8.40 44.45
CA ASN A 359 -15.69 -8.37 43.05
C ASN A 359 -14.75 -9.16 42.14
N LYS A 360 -14.57 -10.47 42.42
CA LYS A 360 -13.60 -11.31 41.71
C LYS A 360 -13.94 -11.62 40.25
N GLU A 361 -15.20 -11.45 39.85
CA GLU A 361 -15.68 -11.75 38.50
C GLU A 361 -15.66 -10.54 37.56
N GLU A 362 -15.35 -9.34 38.07
CA GLU A 362 -15.34 -8.12 37.26
C GLU A 362 -14.00 -7.86 36.56
N THR A 363 -14.05 -7.05 35.51
CA THR A 363 -12.83 -6.60 34.82
C THR A 363 -12.10 -5.53 35.65
N PRO A 364 -10.76 -5.41 35.52
CA PRO A 364 -10.00 -4.35 36.20
C PRO A 364 -10.55 -2.94 35.97
N LEU A 365 -11.03 -2.65 34.75
CA LEU A 365 -11.60 -1.35 34.41
C LEU A 365 -12.92 -1.07 35.17
N ASN A 366 -13.78 -2.08 35.34
CA ASN A 366 -15.02 -1.92 36.10
C ASN A 366 -14.73 -1.64 37.59
N ILE A 367 -13.75 -2.35 38.16
CA ILE A 367 -13.30 -2.09 39.53
C ILE A 367 -12.72 -0.68 39.66
N ILE A 368 -11.89 -0.24 38.72
CA ILE A 368 -11.38 1.13 38.69
C ILE A 368 -12.54 2.13 38.70
N ASN A 369 -13.57 1.91 37.88
CA ASN A 369 -14.75 2.77 37.85
C ASN A 369 -15.53 2.80 39.17
N LYS A 370 -15.50 1.75 39.99
CA LYS A 370 -16.07 1.74 41.35
C LYS A 370 -15.21 2.48 42.37
N LEU A 371 -13.90 2.56 42.15
CA LEU A 371 -12.93 3.27 43.01
C LEU A 371 -12.91 4.77 42.76
N GLN A 372 -13.40 5.22 41.60
CA GLN A 372 -13.38 6.60 41.17
C GLN A 372 -14.72 7.30 41.37
N GLU A 373 -14.64 8.60 41.60
CA GLU A 373 -15.79 9.50 41.43
C GLU A 373 -16.12 9.76 39.95
N THR A 374 -15.12 9.63 39.07
CA THR A 374 -15.21 9.90 37.63
C THR A 374 -14.97 8.65 36.80
N LYS A 375 -15.77 8.46 35.76
CA LYS A 375 -15.65 7.29 34.89
C LYS A 375 -14.32 7.26 34.12
N ILE A 376 -13.62 6.15 34.12
CA ILE A 376 -12.50 5.82 33.24
C ILE A 376 -13.03 4.96 32.09
N ARG A 377 -12.82 5.40 30.85
CA ARG A 377 -13.24 4.65 29.64
C ARG A 377 -12.14 3.69 29.18
N ASP A 378 -12.54 2.70 28.39
CA ASP A 378 -11.60 1.72 27.83
C ASP A 378 -10.68 2.37 26.79
N LYS A 379 -9.39 2.45 27.11
CA LYS A 379 -8.35 2.94 26.19
C LYS A 379 -8.08 1.98 25.03
N SER A 380 -8.28 0.68 25.23
CA SER A 380 -7.90 -0.37 24.28
C SER A 380 -8.88 -0.49 23.12
N GLY A 381 -10.18 -0.66 23.39
CA GLY A 381 -11.15 -0.96 22.34
C GLY A 381 -10.74 -2.21 21.54
N VAL A 382 -10.93 -2.17 20.22
CA VAL A 382 -10.57 -3.28 19.31
C VAL A 382 -9.20 -3.08 18.67
N PHE A 383 -8.39 -4.15 18.65
CA PHE A 383 -7.14 -4.22 17.88
C PHE A 383 -7.37 -4.85 16.50
N ILE A 384 -6.68 -4.35 15.48
CA ILE A 384 -6.82 -4.76 14.08
C ILE A 384 -5.61 -5.57 13.65
N GLY A 385 -5.86 -6.82 13.21
CA GLY A 385 -4.85 -7.65 12.58
C GLY A 385 -4.35 -7.05 11.25
N ALA A 386 -3.03 -7.09 11.05
CA ALA A 386 -2.41 -6.54 9.84
C ALA A 386 -1.12 -7.29 9.47
N ARG A 387 -0.85 -7.37 8.16
CA ARG A 387 0.47 -7.75 7.63
C ARG A 387 0.85 -6.92 6.42
N MET A 388 2.14 -6.91 6.11
CA MET A 388 2.62 -6.29 4.88
C MET A 388 2.12 -7.06 3.64
N GLY A 389 1.50 -6.31 2.74
CA GLY A 389 1.11 -6.70 1.39
C GLY A 389 2.21 -6.35 0.39
N ARG A 390 1.84 -5.72 -0.72
CA ARG A 390 2.78 -5.23 -1.75
C ARG A 390 3.48 -3.94 -1.26
N PRO A 391 4.80 -3.78 -1.52
CA PRO A 391 5.47 -2.51 -1.28
C PRO A 391 4.98 -1.44 -2.27
N GLU A 392 5.29 -0.19 -1.97
CA GLU A 392 5.01 0.96 -2.82
C GLU A 392 5.80 0.91 -4.15
N LYS A 393 5.22 1.47 -5.22
CA LYS A 393 5.79 1.42 -6.57
C LYS A 393 5.74 2.80 -7.22
N ALA A 394 6.89 3.26 -7.72
CA ALA A 394 7.02 4.37 -8.66
C ALA A 394 8.11 4.00 -9.66
N LYS A 395 7.75 3.65 -10.90
CA LYS A 395 8.75 3.30 -11.94
C LYS A 395 8.20 3.37 -13.35
N ILE A 396 9.08 3.57 -14.32
CA ILE A 396 8.75 3.47 -15.75
C ILE A 396 8.31 2.04 -16.10
N ARG A 397 7.23 1.92 -16.90
CA ARG A 397 6.76 0.63 -17.40
C ARG A 397 7.65 0.20 -18.56
N LYS A 398 8.30 -0.96 -18.42
CA LYS A 398 9.18 -1.54 -19.45
C LYS A 398 8.59 -2.86 -19.94
N LEU A 399 8.45 -3.01 -21.26
CA LEU A 399 8.17 -4.31 -21.87
C LEU A 399 9.40 -5.24 -21.75
N THR A 400 9.18 -6.54 -21.93
CA THR A 400 10.26 -7.53 -21.99
C THR A 400 11.26 -7.16 -23.09
N GLY A 401 12.54 -7.04 -22.71
CA GLY A 401 13.61 -6.57 -23.61
C GLY A 401 13.83 -5.05 -23.57
N SER A 402 12.96 -4.28 -22.92
CA SER A 402 13.02 -2.82 -22.82
C SER A 402 13.21 -2.13 -24.19
N PRO A 403 12.28 -2.35 -25.14
CA PRO A 403 12.37 -1.75 -26.46
C PRO A 403 12.20 -0.22 -26.39
N HIS A 404 12.87 0.47 -27.32
CA HIS A 404 12.70 1.90 -27.57
C HIS A 404 11.70 2.16 -28.71
N THR A 405 11.48 1.17 -29.59
CA THR A 405 10.51 1.23 -30.69
C THR A 405 9.82 -0.12 -30.88
N LEU A 406 8.57 -0.09 -31.35
CA LEU A 406 7.83 -1.26 -31.80
C LEU A 406 8.21 -1.65 -33.23
N PHE A 407 9.51 -1.80 -33.48
CA PHE A 407 10.06 -2.21 -34.76
C PHE A 407 10.81 -3.54 -34.59
N PRO A 408 10.56 -4.55 -35.45
CA PRO A 408 11.13 -5.87 -35.29
C PRO A 408 12.61 -5.89 -35.67
N VAL A 409 13.44 -6.54 -34.85
CA VAL A 409 14.88 -6.79 -35.09
C VAL A 409 15.19 -8.27 -35.37
N GLY A 410 14.16 -9.12 -35.39
CA GLY A 410 14.30 -10.55 -35.64
C GLY A 410 15.23 -11.25 -34.65
N ASP A 411 15.81 -12.37 -35.07
CA ASP A 411 16.87 -13.06 -34.32
C ASP A 411 18.22 -12.33 -34.46
N GLN A 412 18.42 -11.62 -35.57
CA GLN A 412 19.59 -10.81 -35.92
C GLN A 412 19.89 -9.72 -34.89
N GLY A 413 18.88 -9.22 -34.17
CA GLY A 413 19.08 -8.30 -33.04
C GLY A 413 19.84 -8.89 -31.84
N GLY A 414 20.33 -10.13 -31.93
CA GLY A 414 21.14 -10.78 -30.90
C GLY A 414 20.40 -10.93 -29.56
N ARG A 415 21.14 -11.14 -28.47
CA ARG A 415 20.52 -11.32 -27.13
C ARG A 415 19.81 -10.05 -26.63
N LEU A 416 20.35 -8.87 -26.96
CA LEU A 416 19.86 -7.58 -26.48
C LEU A 416 18.70 -7.00 -27.29
N ARG A 417 18.34 -7.63 -28.41
CA ARG A 417 17.34 -7.13 -29.37
C ARG A 417 17.71 -5.74 -29.88
N SER A 418 18.99 -5.56 -30.22
CA SER A 418 19.59 -4.28 -30.60
C SER A 418 19.67 -4.10 -32.11
N PHE A 419 19.44 -2.86 -32.57
CA PHE A 419 19.64 -2.49 -33.96
C PHE A 419 21.10 -2.60 -34.38
N GLN A 420 22.03 -2.31 -33.48
CA GLN A 420 23.47 -2.43 -33.74
C GLN A 420 23.84 -3.83 -34.24
N SER A 421 23.36 -4.87 -33.56
CA SER A 421 23.58 -6.26 -33.97
C SER A 421 22.91 -6.58 -35.31
N SER A 422 21.68 -6.10 -35.52
CA SER A 422 21.01 -6.25 -36.82
C SER A 422 21.72 -5.53 -37.96
N ILE A 423 22.38 -4.39 -37.69
CA ILE A 423 23.15 -3.61 -38.65
C ILE A 423 24.43 -4.33 -39.02
N GLU A 424 25.09 -5.02 -38.08
CA GLU A 424 26.26 -5.86 -38.37
C GLU A 424 25.89 -7.00 -39.32
N ASP A 425 24.79 -7.72 -39.04
CA ASP A 425 24.24 -8.77 -39.92
C ASP A 425 23.76 -8.22 -41.28
N GLY A 426 23.31 -6.96 -41.32
CA GLY A 426 22.92 -6.23 -42.53
C GLY A 426 21.46 -6.41 -42.96
N THR A 427 20.81 -7.52 -42.61
CA THR A 427 19.38 -7.76 -42.93
C THR A 427 18.58 -8.20 -41.70
N ILE A 428 17.30 -7.83 -41.66
CA ILE A 428 16.34 -8.31 -40.66
C ILE A 428 15.29 -9.19 -41.35
N ARG A 429 15.21 -10.45 -40.93
CA ARG A 429 14.14 -11.37 -41.37
C ARG A 429 13.02 -11.38 -40.35
N ALA A 430 11.88 -10.78 -40.69
CA ALA A 430 10.69 -10.75 -39.83
C ALA A 430 9.39 -10.62 -40.64
N GLU A 431 8.26 -10.68 -39.94
CA GLU A 431 6.95 -10.37 -40.52
C GLU A 431 6.80 -8.85 -40.65
N PHE A 432 6.65 -8.38 -41.89
CA PHE A 432 6.46 -6.97 -42.20
C PHE A 432 5.24 -6.80 -43.12
N PRO A 433 4.51 -5.68 -43.01
CA PRO A 433 3.42 -5.38 -43.93
C PRO A 433 3.97 -5.13 -45.33
N THR A 434 3.16 -5.43 -46.35
CA THR A 434 3.56 -5.25 -47.75
C THR A 434 2.90 -4.01 -48.34
N TYR A 435 3.69 -2.99 -48.63
CA TYR A 435 3.29 -1.81 -49.38
C TYR A 435 4.13 -1.66 -50.64
N PHE A 436 3.62 -0.96 -51.65
CA PHE A 436 4.35 -0.67 -52.89
C PHE A 436 4.40 0.83 -53.18
N CYS A 437 5.60 1.36 -53.43
CA CYS A 437 5.78 2.76 -53.79
C CYS A 437 5.92 2.92 -55.31
N LYS A 438 4.92 3.54 -55.96
CA LYS A 438 4.95 3.82 -57.41
C LYS A 438 6.13 4.70 -57.85
N LYS A 439 6.57 5.65 -57.00
CA LYS A 439 7.66 6.58 -57.33
C LYS A 439 9.06 5.96 -57.21
N CYS A 440 9.25 5.05 -56.25
CA CYS A 440 10.54 4.37 -56.04
C CYS A 440 10.61 3.01 -56.73
N ASP A 441 9.50 2.55 -57.28
CA ASP A 441 9.29 1.21 -57.86
C ASP A 441 9.80 0.07 -56.95
N LYS A 442 9.56 0.20 -55.64
CA LYS A 442 10.06 -0.73 -54.62
C LYS A 442 9.02 -1.06 -53.56
N PRO A 443 9.07 -2.28 -52.98
CA PRO A 443 8.27 -2.62 -51.81
C PRO A 443 8.72 -1.83 -50.57
N ARG A 444 7.76 -1.50 -49.71
CA ARG A 444 7.92 -0.70 -48.48
C ARG A 444 7.10 -1.32 -47.35
N ILE A 445 7.37 -0.86 -46.13
CA ILE A 445 6.74 -1.38 -44.90
C ILE A 445 5.80 -0.36 -44.23
N SER A 446 5.59 0.79 -44.87
CA SER A 446 4.76 1.89 -44.36
C SER A 446 3.78 2.42 -45.43
N PRO A 447 2.60 2.93 -45.03
CA PRO A 447 1.67 3.66 -45.92
C PRO A 447 2.26 4.91 -46.59
N ILE A 448 3.34 5.45 -46.04
CA ILE A 448 4.09 6.57 -46.61
C ILE A 448 5.52 6.09 -46.85
N CYS A 449 6.01 6.24 -48.08
CA CYS A 449 7.34 5.77 -48.46
C CYS A 449 8.40 6.49 -47.63
N GLU A 450 9.23 5.71 -46.96
CA GLU A 450 10.25 6.18 -46.04
C GLU A 450 11.34 6.98 -46.76
N PHE A 451 11.49 6.81 -48.07
CA PHE A 451 12.56 7.42 -48.87
C PHE A 451 12.10 8.66 -49.64
N CYS A 452 10.97 8.58 -50.36
CA CYS A 452 10.50 9.69 -51.20
C CYS A 452 9.27 10.44 -50.65
N GLY A 453 8.65 9.96 -49.58
CA GLY A 453 7.52 10.63 -48.92
C GLY A 453 6.16 10.50 -49.62
N THR A 454 6.06 9.81 -50.77
CA THR A 454 4.76 9.60 -51.43
C THR A 454 3.95 8.49 -50.77
N LYS A 455 2.61 8.54 -50.88
CA LYS A 455 1.72 7.47 -50.43
C LYS A 455 2.02 6.16 -51.17
N THR A 456 2.06 5.06 -50.43
CA THR A 456 2.24 3.71 -50.96
C THR A 456 0.90 3.00 -51.09
N ILE A 457 0.85 1.94 -51.90
CA ILE A 457 -0.34 1.12 -52.10
C ILE A 457 -0.20 -0.13 -51.24
N LYS A 458 -1.20 -0.39 -50.38
CA LYS A 458 -1.24 -1.61 -49.56
C LYS A 458 -1.43 -2.82 -50.47
N LYS A 459 -0.66 -3.88 -50.24
CA LYS A 459 -0.75 -5.15 -50.95
C LYS A 459 -1.01 -6.28 -49.94
N TYR A 460 -1.54 -7.39 -50.42
CA TYR A 460 -1.84 -8.59 -49.64
C TYR A 460 -1.01 -9.76 -50.16
N ASN A 461 -0.79 -10.77 -49.31
CA ASN A 461 0.07 -11.90 -49.66
C ASN A 461 -0.69 -13.23 -49.56
N CYS A 462 -0.98 -13.84 -50.70
CA CYS A 462 -1.53 -15.18 -50.81
C CYS A 462 -0.40 -16.21 -50.85
N LYS A 463 -0.57 -17.33 -50.15
CA LYS A 463 0.41 -18.44 -50.17
C LYS A 463 0.57 -19.07 -51.57
N ILE A 464 -0.43 -18.92 -52.44
CA ILE A 464 -0.46 -19.50 -53.80
C ILE A 464 -0.24 -18.42 -54.86
N CYS A 465 -1.04 -17.35 -54.85
CA CYS A 465 -0.98 -16.29 -55.87
C CYS A 465 0.17 -15.28 -55.68
N GLY A 466 0.90 -15.35 -54.56
CA GLY A 466 1.92 -14.36 -54.23
C GLY A 466 1.32 -13.02 -53.80
N THR A 467 1.96 -11.91 -54.17
CA THR A 467 1.53 -10.56 -53.77
C THR A 467 0.40 -10.07 -54.67
N ILE A 468 -0.74 -9.73 -54.08
CA ILE A 468 -1.99 -9.34 -54.75
C ILE A 468 -2.49 -7.98 -54.25
N ASP A 469 -3.43 -7.38 -54.97
CA ASP A 469 -3.93 -6.02 -54.70
C ASP A 469 -5.15 -6.01 -53.77
N GLU A 470 -5.93 -7.08 -53.79
CA GLU A 470 -7.15 -7.23 -53.01
C GLU A 470 -6.98 -8.20 -51.83
N GLN A 471 -7.71 -7.95 -50.74
CA GLN A 471 -7.63 -8.79 -49.54
C GLN A 471 -8.16 -10.21 -49.80
N LYS A 472 -9.16 -10.34 -50.66
CA LYS A 472 -9.75 -11.62 -51.04
C LYS A 472 -9.24 -12.04 -52.40
N CYS A 473 -8.86 -13.30 -52.50
CA CYS A 473 -8.61 -13.96 -53.78
C CYS A 473 -9.45 -15.24 -53.85
N LYS A 474 -9.32 -16.00 -54.94
CA LYS A 474 -9.98 -17.31 -55.11
C LYS A 474 -9.66 -18.33 -54.00
N HIS A 475 -8.60 -18.11 -53.23
CA HIS A 475 -8.15 -18.96 -52.12
C HIS A 475 -8.52 -18.43 -50.72
N GLY A 476 -9.38 -17.41 -50.62
CA GLY A 476 -9.86 -16.84 -49.36
C GLY A 476 -9.24 -15.49 -48.99
N GLU A 477 -9.37 -15.11 -47.71
CA GLU A 477 -8.82 -13.88 -47.15
C GLU A 477 -7.32 -13.99 -46.87
N ASN A 478 -6.55 -13.04 -47.40
CA ASN A 478 -5.09 -13.03 -47.31
C ASN A 478 -4.58 -11.95 -46.35
N PRO A 479 -3.48 -12.23 -45.62
CA PRO A 479 -2.85 -11.25 -44.74
C PRO A 479 -2.21 -10.11 -45.53
N SER A 480 -2.15 -8.92 -44.93
CA SER A 480 -1.43 -7.76 -45.49
C SER A 480 0.06 -7.72 -45.16
N PHE A 481 0.61 -8.84 -44.69
CA PHE A 481 2.00 -8.98 -44.26
C PHE A 481 2.58 -10.29 -44.77
N LYS A 482 3.90 -10.35 -44.84
CA LYS A 482 4.66 -11.56 -45.17
C LYS A 482 6.00 -11.55 -44.44
N ILE A 483 6.59 -12.73 -44.31
CA ILE A 483 7.99 -12.85 -43.88
C ILE A 483 8.84 -12.35 -45.05
N GLN A 484 9.64 -11.31 -44.81
CA GLN A 484 10.55 -10.74 -45.80
C GLN A 484 11.83 -10.24 -45.15
N ASP A 485 12.90 -10.21 -45.94
CA ASP A 485 14.20 -9.69 -45.53
C ASP A 485 14.26 -8.18 -45.79
N LEU A 486 14.56 -7.42 -44.75
CA LEU A 486 14.66 -5.97 -44.80
C LEU A 486 16.13 -5.55 -44.68
N ASP A 487 16.63 -4.75 -45.63
CA ASP A 487 17.94 -4.12 -45.51
C ASP A 487 17.90 -3.04 -44.42
N ILE A 488 18.35 -3.38 -43.22
CA ILE A 488 18.29 -2.44 -42.09
C ILE A 488 19.29 -1.31 -42.24
N LYS A 489 20.42 -1.50 -42.95
CA LYS A 489 21.42 -0.44 -43.17
C LYS A 489 20.79 0.70 -43.98
N GLU A 490 20.04 0.37 -45.04
CA GLU A 490 19.34 1.35 -45.87
C GLU A 490 18.34 2.17 -45.03
N TYR A 491 17.47 1.48 -44.27
CA TYR A 491 16.42 2.13 -43.47
C TYR A 491 16.97 2.94 -42.30
N PHE A 492 18.02 2.45 -41.63
CA PHE A 492 18.66 3.15 -40.52
C PHE A 492 19.37 4.42 -40.99
N ASN A 493 20.18 4.34 -42.06
CA ASN A 493 20.87 5.49 -42.63
C ASN A 493 19.90 6.55 -43.16
N ASN A 494 18.80 6.13 -43.78
CA ASN A 494 17.75 7.05 -44.21
C ASN A 494 17.08 7.76 -43.01
N SER A 495 16.87 7.04 -41.90
CA SER A 495 16.34 7.62 -40.66
C SER A 495 17.29 8.67 -40.08
N LEU A 496 18.59 8.43 -40.08
CA LEU A 496 19.63 9.38 -39.67
C LEU A 496 19.69 10.62 -40.57
N LYS A 497 19.61 10.43 -41.90
CA LYS A 497 19.52 11.53 -42.87
C LYS A 497 18.32 12.44 -42.60
N LYS A 498 17.14 11.86 -42.34
CA LYS A 498 15.94 12.63 -41.97
C LYS A 498 16.09 13.38 -40.66
N LEU A 499 16.73 12.76 -39.67
CA LEU A 499 17.04 13.39 -38.38
C LEU A 499 18.14 14.46 -38.47
N LYS A 500 18.84 14.58 -39.61
CA LYS A 500 19.99 15.45 -39.83
C LYS A 500 21.08 15.27 -38.75
N THR A 501 21.29 14.03 -38.31
CA THR A 501 22.32 13.67 -37.33
C THR A 501 23.12 12.46 -37.81
N LYS A 502 24.42 12.44 -37.48
CA LYS A 502 25.27 11.26 -37.63
C LYS A 502 25.50 10.54 -36.29
N ILE A 503 25.24 11.23 -35.18
CA ILE A 503 25.42 10.72 -33.83
C ILE A 503 24.11 10.08 -33.39
N TYR A 504 24.21 8.85 -32.91
CA TYR A 504 23.09 8.09 -32.34
C TYR A 504 23.56 7.28 -31.13
N PRO A 505 22.65 6.87 -30.23
CA PRO A 505 23.02 6.12 -29.02
C PRO A 505 23.62 4.74 -29.31
N ASP A 506 24.56 4.31 -28.47
CA ASP A 506 25.26 3.01 -28.58
C ASP A 506 24.31 1.81 -28.55
N LEU A 507 23.15 1.93 -27.89
CA LEU A 507 22.21 0.84 -27.73
C LEU A 507 20.78 1.28 -28.04
N ILE A 508 20.28 0.87 -29.20
CA ILE A 508 18.90 1.10 -29.60
C ILE A 508 18.24 -0.27 -29.70
N LYS A 509 17.08 -0.42 -29.04
CA LYS A 509 16.42 -1.73 -28.87
C LYS A 509 15.07 -1.75 -29.58
N GLY A 510 14.82 -2.82 -30.32
CA GLY A 510 13.54 -3.13 -30.94
C GLY A 510 12.83 -4.31 -30.27
N VAL A 511 11.79 -4.82 -30.93
CA VAL A 511 11.07 -6.03 -30.53
C VAL A 511 11.54 -7.24 -31.34
N ARG A 512 11.36 -8.47 -30.87
CA ARG A 512 11.69 -9.66 -31.68
C ARG A 512 10.80 -9.77 -32.92
N GLY A 513 9.53 -9.47 -32.75
CA GLY A 513 8.51 -9.43 -33.78
C GLY A 513 7.37 -8.52 -33.31
N THR A 514 6.63 -7.96 -34.25
CA THR A 514 5.39 -7.24 -33.97
C THR A 514 4.29 -8.23 -33.58
N SER A 515 3.37 -7.80 -32.71
CA SER A 515 2.28 -8.67 -32.21
C SER A 515 0.88 -8.19 -32.58
N ASN A 516 0.82 -7.09 -33.33
CA ASN A 516 -0.41 -6.50 -33.85
C ASN A 516 -0.91 -7.25 -35.09
N LYS A 517 -2.19 -7.09 -35.41
CA LYS A 517 -2.89 -7.86 -36.45
C LYS A 517 -2.21 -7.78 -37.83
N ASP A 518 -1.72 -6.59 -38.18
CA ASP A 518 -1.19 -6.31 -39.52
C ASP A 518 0.35 -6.26 -39.55
N HIS A 519 1.02 -6.62 -38.44
CA HIS A 519 2.48 -6.58 -38.28
C HIS A 519 3.13 -5.19 -38.53
N ILE A 520 2.36 -4.11 -38.46
CA ILE A 520 2.81 -2.74 -38.73
C ILE A 520 3.84 -2.30 -37.69
N PRO A 521 5.08 -1.94 -38.10
CA PRO A 521 6.09 -1.46 -37.18
C PRO A 521 5.95 0.04 -36.90
N GLU A 522 6.44 0.48 -35.74
CA GLU A 522 6.57 1.91 -35.43
C GLU A 522 7.77 2.52 -36.21
N PRO A 523 7.69 3.76 -36.70
CA PRO A 523 8.80 4.41 -37.40
C PRO A 523 10.11 4.40 -36.61
N LEU A 524 11.22 4.00 -37.27
CA LEU A 524 12.51 3.82 -36.62
C LEU A 524 13.03 5.09 -35.92
N ILE A 525 12.76 6.24 -36.54
CA ILE A 525 13.12 7.58 -36.04
C ILE A 525 12.64 7.79 -34.60
N LYS A 526 11.42 7.32 -34.27
CA LYS A 526 10.88 7.42 -32.90
C LYS A 526 11.75 6.63 -31.92
N GLY A 527 12.22 5.44 -32.32
CA GLY A 527 13.11 4.61 -31.51
C GLY A 527 14.47 5.24 -31.24
N ILE A 528 15.08 5.87 -32.25
CA ILE A 528 16.35 6.58 -32.10
C ILE A 528 16.19 7.72 -31.09
N LEU A 529 15.15 8.54 -31.25
CA LEU A 529 14.89 9.67 -30.34
C LEU A 529 14.53 9.22 -28.92
N ARG A 530 13.82 8.10 -28.73
CA ARG A 530 13.57 7.54 -27.39
C ARG A 530 14.85 7.05 -26.72
N ALA A 531 15.77 6.47 -27.49
CA ALA A 531 17.08 6.03 -27.00
C ALA A 531 18.00 7.21 -26.64
N GLU A 532 17.89 8.37 -27.32
CA GLU A 532 18.58 9.61 -26.91
C GLU A 532 18.13 10.07 -25.50
N HIS A 533 16.88 9.81 -25.13
CA HIS A 533 16.25 10.26 -23.89
C HIS A 533 15.95 9.11 -22.90
N PRO A 534 16.86 8.14 -22.74
CA PRO A 534 16.64 6.77 -22.20
C PRO A 534 15.22 6.44 -21.69
N ILE A 535 14.22 6.46 -22.59
CA ILE A 535 12.82 6.13 -22.32
C ILE A 535 12.38 4.93 -23.15
N TYR A 536 11.37 4.21 -22.67
CA TYR A 536 10.93 2.95 -23.26
C TYR A 536 9.50 3.04 -23.75
N VAL A 537 9.21 2.30 -24.82
CA VAL A 537 7.89 2.24 -25.44
C VAL A 537 7.06 1.10 -24.84
N ASN A 538 5.77 1.33 -24.65
CA ASN A 538 4.81 0.30 -24.28
C ASN A 538 4.09 -0.28 -25.52
N LYS A 539 3.27 -1.31 -25.34
CA LYS A 539 2.62 -2.09 -26.41
C LYS A 539 1.77 -1.27 -27.40
N ASP A 540 1.37 -0.07 -27.02
CA ASP A 540 0.51 0.82 -27.79
C ASP A 540 1.24 2.04 -28.37
N GLY A 541 2.57 2.14 -28.18
CA GLY A 541 3.41 3.25 -28.63
C GLY A 541 3.65 4.33 -27.57
N THR A 542 2.94 4.30 -26.44
CA THR A 542 3.06 5.32 -25.37
C THR A 542 4.22 5.01 -24.42
N THR A 543 4.71 6.01 -23.70
CA THR A 543 5.61 5.88 -22.55
C THR A 543 4.82 6.08 -21.26
N ARG A 544 4.92 5.12 -20.34
CA ARG A 544 4.10 5.09 -19.12
C ARG A 544 4.93 5.06 -17.86
N TYR A 545 4.44 5.73 -16.83
CA TYR A 545 5.02 5.71 -15.49
C TYR A 545 4.01 5.14 -14.50
N ASP A 546 4.32 3.99 -13.89
CA ASP A 546 3.46 3.28 -12.94
C ASP A 546 3.69 3.77 -11.51
N MET A 547 2.60 4.00 -10.78
CA MET A 547 2.59 4.56 -9.43
C MET A 547 1.53 3.89 -8.55
N THR A 548 1.80 3.73 -7.26
CA THR A 548 0.78 3.33 -6.28
C THR A 548 -0.24 4.45 -6.07
N GLN A 549 -1.54 4.12 -6.04
CA GLN A 549 -2.58 5.12 -5.82
C GLN A 549 -2.67 5.56 -4.35
N LEU A 550 -2.67 6.87 -4.13
CA LEU A 550 -2.82 7.49 -2.82
C LEU A 550 -3.91 8.59 -2.86
N PRO A 551 -4.89 8.60 -1.96
CA PRO A 551 -5.91 9.63 -1.95
C PRO A 551 -5.35 10.92 -1.34
N LEU A 552 -5.77 12.06 -1.86
CA LEU A 552 -5.50 13.37 -1.29
C LEU A 552 -6.66 14.32 -1.54
N THR A 553 -7.15 14.98 -0.50
CA THR A 553 -8.15 16.06 -0.65
C THR A 553 -7.56 17.45 -0.46
N HIS A 554 -6.49 17.56 0.32
CA HIS A 554 -5.92 18.86 0.69
C HIS A 554 -4.39 18.81 0.72
N PHE A 555 -3.74 19.88 0.27
CA PHE A 555 -2.28 19.99 0.24
C PHE A 555 -1.82 21.37 0.67
N LYS A 556 -0.58 21.48 1.14
CA LYS A 556 0.11 22.77 1.35
C LYS A 556 1.09 22.99 0.20
N PRO A 557 1.26 24.20 -0.33
CA PRO A 557 2.20 24.46 -1.43
C PRO A 557 3.62 23.93 -1.15
N LYS A 558 4.11 24.04 0.10
CA LYS A 558 5.43 23.53 0.48
C LYS A 558 5.61 22.02 0.29
N GLU A 559 4.53 21.25 0.35
CA GLU A 559 4.55 19.78 0.33
C GLU A 559 4.77 19.22 -1.07
N ILE A 560 4.40 20.02 -2.08
CA ILE A 560 4.41 19.65 -3.49
C ILE A 560 5.50 20.38 -4.28
N GLU A 561 6.28 21.22 -3.61
CA GLU A 561 7.39 22.00 -4.16
C GLU A 561 6.99 22.94 -5.33
N THR A 562 5.75 23.45 -5.31
CA THR A 562 5.20 24.37 -6.32
C THR A 562 5.08 25.80 -5.78
N PRO A 563 5.60 26.81 -6.51
CA PRO A 563 5.45 28.22 -6.14
C PRO A 563 3.98 28.68 -6.07
N ILE A 564 3.69 29.66 -5.22
CA ILE A 564 2.34 30.20 -5.02
C ILE A 564 1.83 30.87 -6.29
N GLU A 565 2.70 31.57 -7.01
CA GLU A 565 2.40 32.26 -8.27
C GLU A 565 1.87 31.25 -9.30
N LYS A 566 2.53 30.09 -9.41
CA LYS A 566 2.10 29.02 -10.31
C LYS A 566 0.77 28.41 -9.89
N LEU A 567 0.52 28.28 -8.58
CA LEU A 567 -0.77 27.80 -8.08
C LEU A 567 -1.91 28.78 -8.40
N LYS A 568 -1.66 30.10 -8.29
CA LYS A 568 -2.60 31.14 -8.70
C LYS A 568 -2.92 31.07 -10.19
N GLU A 569 -1.91 30.92 -11.05
CA GLU A 569 -2.13 30.69 -12.50
C GLU A 569 -3.00 29.45 -12.79
N MET A 570 -2.94 28.44 -11.92
CA MET A 570 -3.74 27.21 -12.03
C MET A 570 -5.15 27.35 -11.42
N GLY A 571 -5.52 28.51 -10.89
CA GLY A 571 -6.84 28.83 -10.31
C GLY A 571 -6.98 28.46 -8.83
N TYR A 572 -5.88 28.44 -8.08
CA TYR A 572 -5.89 28.37 -6.62
C TYR A 572 -5.75 29.78 -6.05
N ASP A 573 -6.88 30.38 -5.66
CA ASP A 573 -6.91 31.77 -5.15
C ASP A 573 -7.09 31.84 -3.63
N LEU A 574 -7.82 30.87 -3.07
CA LEU A 574 -8.25 30.83 -1.67
C LEU A 574 -7.80 29.54 -1.00
N ASP A 575 -7.55 29.63 0.30
CA ASP A 575 -7.37 28.49 1.18
C ASP A 575 -8.72 27.90 1.65
N ILE A 576 -8.69 26.83 2.45
CA ILE A 576 -9.89 26.16 2.96
C ILE A 576 -10.78 27.04 3.85
N TYR A 577 -10.27 28.17 4.35
CA TYR A 577 -11.00 29.12 5.19
C TYR A 577 -11.47 30.34 4.40
N GLY A 578 -11.33 30.32 3.07
CA GLY A 578 -11.70 31.44 2.20
C GLY A 578 -10.72 32.61 2.23
N LYS A 579 -9.50 32.44 2.78
CA LYS A 579 -8.48 33.49 2.79
C LYS A 579 -7.59 33.41 1.55
N LYS A 580 -7.14 34.55 1.03
CA LYS A 580 -6.22 34.60 -0.11
C LYS A 580 -4.90 33.88 0.19
N ILE A 581 -4.33 33.23 -0.82
CA ILE A 581 -3.05 32.51 -0.66
C ILE A 581 -1.88 33.50 -0.66
N THR A 582 -1.20 33.55 0.49
CA THR A 582 -0.02 34.38 0.78
C THR A 582 1.14 33.59 1.36
N SER A 583 0.90 32.37 1.86
CA SER A 583 1.90 31.53 2.53
C SER A 583 1.92 30.11 2.00
N THR A 584 3.11 29.50 1.95
CA THR A 584 3.31 28.10 1.53
C THR A 584 2.83 27.08 2.56
N ASN A 585 2.45 27.54 3.76
CA ASN A 585 1.89 26.72 4.83
C ASN A 585 0.36 26.69 4.84
N GLN A 586 -0.32 27.51 4.04
CA GLN A 586 -1.77 27.47 3.92
C GLN A 586 -2.23 26.15 3.32
N LEU A 587 -3.35 25.65 3.82
CA LEU A 587 -3.95 24.41 3.36
C LEU A 587 -4.95 24.72 2.25
N LEU A 588 -4.75 24.09 1.09
CA LEU A 588 -5.57 24.27 -0.10
C LEU A 588 -6.36 23.00 -0.38
N GLU A 589 -7.58 23.13 -0.86
CA GLU A 589 -8.38 22.00 -1.34
C GLU A 589 -7.98 21.63 -2.76
N LEU A 590 -7.59 20.36 -2.97
CA LEU A 590 -7.14 19.84 -4.25
C LEU A 590 -8.31 19.79 -5.25
N LYS A 591 -8.15 20.42 -6.41
CA LYS A 591 -9.17 20.35 -7.46
C LYS A 591 -9.32 18.91 -7.98
N PRO A 592 -10.52 18.50 -8.45
CA PRO A 592 -10.84 17.10 -8.70
C PRO A 592 -9.92 16.36 -9.68
N GLN A 593 -9.41 17.02 -10.72
CA GLN A 593 -8.54 16.42 -11.75
C GLN A 593 -7.07 16.83 -11.60
N ASP A 594 -6.71 17.52 -10.52
CA ASP A 594 -5.32 17.88 -10.24
C ASP A 594 -4.60 16.73 -9.55
N ILE A 595 -3.34 16.50 -9.93
CA ILE A 595 -2.52 15.40 -9.44
C ILE A 595 -1.14 15.85 -8.98
N ILE A 596 -0.61 15.12 -8.00
CA ILE A 596 0.75 15.29 -7.50
C ILE A 596 1.52 14.00 -7.79
N LEU A 597 2.64 14.15 -8.48
CA LEU A 597 3.46 13.03 -8.97
C LEU A 597 4.64 12.74 -8.03
N PRO A 598 5.17 11.50 -8.02
CA PRO A 598 6.25 11.13 -7.12
C PRO A 598 7.64 11.64 -7.55
N LYS A 599 8.39 12.13 -6.55
CA LYS A 599 9.78 12.60 -6.57
C LYS A 599 10.49 12.11 -5.30
N SER A 600 10.40 10.80 -5.02
CA SER A 600 11.14 10.22 -3.89
C SER A 600 12.65 10.19 -4.15
N ALA A 601 13.42 10.83 -3.27
CA ALA A 601 14.88 10.81 -3.31
C ALA A 601 15.48 9.47 -2.86
N GLY A 602 14.73 8.69 -2.06
CA GLY A 602 15.16 7.38 -1.55
C GLY A 602 14.74 6.19 -2.42
N ALA A 603 14.09 6.44 -3.57
CA ALA A 603 13.67 5.38 -4.47
C ALA A 603 14.85 4.81 -5.27
N VAL A 604 14.82 3.50 -5.51
CA VAL A 604 15.80 2.80 -6.37
C VAL A 604 15.64 3.18 -7.85
N GLU A 605 14.44 3.60 -8.24
CA GLU A 605 14.06 3.91 -9.62
C GLU A 605 13.96 5.43 -9.82
N ASP A 606 14.18 5.89 -11.07
CA ASP A 606 14.05 7.30 -11.42
C ASP A 606 12.62 7.82 -11.12
N GLY A 607 12.53 8.97 -10.43
CA GLY A 607 11.27 9.64 -10.13
C GLY A 607 10.54 10.18 -11.36
N ALA A 608 9.23 10.37 -11.25
CA ALA A 608 8.36 10.82 -12.35
C ALA A 608 8.82 12.15 -12.95
N HIS A 609 9.28 13.08 -12.10
CA HIS A 609 9.82 14.38 -12.51
C HIS A 609 10.96 14.28 -13.55
N LYS A 610 11.88 13.31 -13.42
CA LYS A 610 12.97 13.08 -14.38
C LYS A 610 12.45 12.42 -15.65
N ILE A 611 11.60 11.41 -15.50
CA ILE A 611 11.07 10.65 -16.64
C ILE A 611 10.21 11.54 -17.53
N PHE A 612 9.26 12.30 -16.97
CA PHE A 612 8.42 13.18 -17.77
C PHE A 612 9.18 14.35 -18.38
N LEU A 613 10.26 14.84 -17.76
CA LEU A 613 11.15 15.79 -18.41
C LEU A 613 11.86 15.18 -19.63
N LYS A 614 12.32 13.92 -19.53
CA LYS A 614 12.87 13.16 -20.67
C LYS A 614 11.83 12.94 -21.77
N VAL A 615 10.60 12.57 -21.41
CA VAL A 615 9.49 12.40 -22.38
C VAL A 615 9.12 13.72 -23.06
N ALA A 616 9.05 14.83 -22.31
CA ALA A 616 8.79 16.15 -22.89
C ALA A 616 9.87 16.58 -23.90
N LYS A 617 11.15 16.37 -23.58
CA LYS A 617 12.27 16.61 -24.50
C LYS A 617 12.22 15.71 -25.73
N TYR A 618 11.84 14.44 -25.55
CA TYR A 618 11.60 13.52 -26.65
C TYR A 618 10.47 14.02 -27.58
N ILE A 619 9.35 14.48 -27.02
CA ILE A 619 8.22 15.01 -27.80
C ILE A 619 8.62 16.26 -28.57
N ASP A 620 9.33 17.20 -27.93
CA ASP A 620 9.83 18.40 -28.60
C ASP A 620 10.78 18.05 -29.75
N ASN A 621 11.70 17.12 -29.54
CA ASN A 621 12.59 16.62 -30.59
C ASN A 621 11.81 15.91 -31.71
N LEU A 622 10.77 15.16 -31.36
CA LEU A 622 9.93 14.47 -32.33
C LEU A 622 9.13 15.46 -33.19
N LEU A 623 8.53 16.48 -32.56
CA LEU A 623 7.80 17.55 -33.26
C LEU A 623 8.72 18.28 -34.25
N VAL A 624 9.91 18.70 -33.80
CA VAL A 624 10.85 19.44 -34.65
C VAL A 624 11.48 18.55 -35.73
N LYS A 625 12.11 17.44 -35.33
CA LYS A 625 12.96 16.65 -36.24
C LYS A 625 12.17 15.72 -37.16
N PHE A 626 10.99 15.25 -36.75
CA PHE A 626 10.20 14.30 -37.54
C PHE A 626 8.95 14.94 -38.17
N TYR A 627 8.23 15.77 -37.43
CA TYR A 627 7.00 16.40 -37.91
C TYR A 627 7.20 17.80 -38.51
N GLY A 628 8.37 18.44 -38.32
CA GLY A 628 8.64 19.79 -38.82
C GLY A 628 7.84 20.90 -38.11
N LEU A 629 7.39 20.64 -36.88
CA LEU A 629 6.58 21.56 -36.07
C LEU A 629 7.42 22.25 -34.98
N LYS A 630 6.86 23.32 -34.39
CA LYS A 630 7.48 23.99 -33.24
C LYS A 630 7.45 23.08 -32.01
N LYS A 631 8.39 23.30 -31.09
CA LYS A 631 8.39 22.65 -29.76
C LYS A 631 7.10 23.00 -29.01
N TYR A 632 6.58 22.05 -28.24
CA TYR A 632 5.35 22.22 -27.48
C TYR A 632 5.62 22.49 -26.00
N TYR A 633 6.48 21.68 -25.36
CA TYR A 633 6.72 21.75 -23.93
C TYR A 633 7.79 22.79 -23.57
N ASN A 634 8.95 22.74 -24.24
CA ASN A 634 10.07 23.65 -24.05
C ASN A 634 10.52 23.83 -22.58
N LEU A 635 10.50 22.73 -21.81
CA LEU A 635 10.80 22.76 -20.37
C LEU A 635 12.29 22.84 -20.11
N LYS A 636 12.67 23.66 -19.13
CA LYS A 636 14.06 23.78 -18.66
C LYS A 636 14.30 22.85 -17.47
N ASN A 637 13.37 22.84 -16.53
CA ASN A 637 13.45 22.09 -15.28
C ASN A 637 12.18 21.25 -15.05
N SER A 638 12.16 20.44 -13.99
CA SER A 638 10.99 19.61 -13.69
C SER A 638 9.83 20.36 -13.02
N GLN A 639 10.05 21.55 -12.43
CA GLN A 639 8.96 22.37 -11.89
C GLN A 639 8.08 22.95 -13.00
N ASP A 640 8.66 23.18 -14.18
CA ASP A 640 7.94 23.62 -15.38
C ASP A 640 6.88 22.59 -15.83
N LEU A 641 6.93 21.34 -15.35
CA LEU A 641 5.88 20.33 -15.62
C LEU A 641 4.54 20.70 -14.96
N ALA A 642 4.53 21.54 -13.93
CA ALA A 642 3.30 22.00 -13.28
C ALA A 642 2.44 22.82 -14.25
N GLY A 643 1.16 22.42 -14.39
CA GLY A 643 0.20 22.96 -15.34
C GLY A 643 0.01 22.10 -16.59
N HIS A 644 0.93 21.19 -16.90
CA HIS A 644 0.78 20.29 -18.05
C HIS A 644 -0.15 19.12 -17.77
N LEU A 645 -0.80 18.65 -18.84
CA LEU A 645 -1.80 17.59 -18.78
C LEU A 645 -1.20 16.19 -18.98
N VAL A 646 -1.76 15.23 -18.26
CA VAL A 646 -1.48 13.80 -18.40
C VAL A 646 -2.77 13.01 -18.58
N ALA A 647 -2.69 11.86 -19.24
CA ALA A 647 -3.70 10.83 -19.18
C ALA A 647 -3.36 9.84 -18.05
N ILE A 648 -4.27 9.66 -17.12
CA ILE A 648 -4.18 8.70 -16.03
C ILE A 648 -4.96 7.46 -16.44
N LEU A 649 -4.32 6.29 -16.37
CA LEU A 649 -4.91 5.03 -16.79
C LEU A 649 -4.61 3.94 -15.77
N ALA A 650 -5.66 3.24 -15.34
CA ALA A 650 -5.54 2.09 -14.46
C ALA A 650 -5.37 0.78 -15.25
N PRO A 651 -4.69 -0.23 -14.69
CA PRO A 651 -4.68 -1.58 -15.23
C PRO A 651 -6.10 -2.12 -15.45
N HIS A 652 -6.28 -2.95 -16.48
CA HIS A 652 -7.55 -3.55 -16.87
C HIS A 652 -8.66 -2.56 -17.30
N THR A 653 -8.36 -1.28 -17.46
CA THR A 653 -9.28 -0.26 -18.01
C THR A 653 -8.82 0.20 -19.39
N SER A 654 -9.74 0.79 -20.17
CA SER A 654 -9.44 1.34 -21.50
C SER A 654 -9.82 2.82 -21.65
N ALA A 655 -10.41 3.41 -20.61
CA ALA A 655 -10.74 4.82 -20.53
C ALA A 655 -9.70 5.51 -19.62
N GLY A 656 -8.87 6.37 -20.20
CA GLY A 656 -7.99 7.24 -19.46
C GLY A 656 -8.72 8.50 -19.01
N ILE A 657 -8.26 9.13 -17.94
CA ILE A 657 -8.81 10.40 -17.45
C ILE A 657 -7.74 11.46 -17.55
N ILE A 658 -8.12 12.61 -18.11
CA ILE A 658 -7.21 13.75 -18.17
C ILE A 658 -7.05 14.32 -16.77
N GLY A 659 -5.80 14.44 -16.33
CA GLY A 659 -5.41 15.13 -15.11
C GLY A 659 -4.38 16.21 -15.39
N ARG A 660 -4.23 17.14 -14.47
CA ARG A 660 -3.26 18.24 -14.55
C ARG A 660 -2.23 18.11 -13.42
N ILE A 661 -0.95 18.18 -13.77
CA ILE A 661 0.14 18.11 -12.78
C ILE A 661 0.15 19.42 -12.00
N VAL A 662 0.04 19.36 -10.67
CA VAL A 662 0.17 20.56 -9.81
C VAL A 662 1.47 20.62 -9.03
N GLY A 663 2.19 19.50 -8.90
CA GLY A 663 3.49 19.46 -8.22
C GLY A 663 3.99 18.05 -7.98
N PHE A 664 4.98 17.90 -7.10
CA PHE A 664 5.64 16.63 -6.81
C PHE A 664 5.79 16.36 -5.31
N SER A 665 5.44 15.15 -4.87
CA SER A 665 5.67 14.68 -3.49
C SER A 665 6.98 13.91 -3.36
N LYS A 666 7.54 13.83 -2.16
CA LYS A 666 8.74 13.00 -1.86
C LYS A 666 8.39 11.51 -1.67
N THR A 667 7.15 11.13 -1.91
CA THR A 667 6.66 9.75 -1.80
C THR A 667 6.76 9.02 -3.14
N GLN A 668 6.37 7.75 -3.17
CA GLN A 668 6.31 6.92 -4.39
C GLN A 668 4.88 6.66 -4.87
N GLY A 669 3.91 7.48 -4.45
CA GLY A 669 2.52 7.35 -4.87
C GLY A 669 2.04 8.47 -5.77
N LEU A 670 0.98 8.19 -6.52
CA LEU A 670 0.16 9.15 -7.24
C LEU A 670 -0.89 9.70 -6.27
N TYR A 671 -0.68 10.94 -5.82
CA TYR A 671 -1.65 11.65 -5.01
C TYR A 671 -2.66 12.37 -5.92
N CYS A 672 -3.93 12.07 -5.75
CA CYS A 672 -5.02 12.83 -6.37
C CYS A 672 -6.33 12.66 -5.58
N SER A 673 -7.36 13.40 -5.99
CA SER A 673 -8.68 13.30 -5.38
C SER A 673 -9.17 11.84 -5.39
N PRO A 674 -9.76 11.34 -4.27
CA PRO A 674 -10.43 10.04 -4.24
C PRO A 674 -11.42 9.83 -5.39
N VAL A 675 -12.09 10.91 -5.83
CA VAL A 675 -13.04 10.85 -6.96
C VAL A 675 -12.32 10.55 -8.28
N LEU A 676 -11.09 11.04 -8.46
CA LEU A 676 -10.28 10.73 -9.64
C LEU A 676 -9.80 9.29 -9.64
N HIS A 677 -9.39 8.75 -8.49
CA HIS A 677 -9.09 7.32 -8.36
C HIS A 677 -10.32 6.47 -8.68
N ALA A 678 -11.49 6.81 -8.12
CA ALA A 678 -12.76 6.13 -8.41
C ALA A 678 -13.14 6.18 -9.90
N ALA A 679 -12.87 7.30 -10.56
CA ALA A 679 -13.11 7.44 -11.99
C ALA A 679 -12.21 6.50 -12.82
N THR A 680 -11.00 6.19 -12.34
CA THR A 680 -10.15 5.14 -12.93
C THR A 680 -10.61 3.71 -12.63
N ARG A 681 -11.75 3.52 -11.96
CA ARG A 681 -12.33 2.21 -11.54
C ARG A 681 -11.38 1.42 -10.62
N ARG A 682 -10.68 2.12 -9.73
CA ARG A 682 -9.71 1.56 -8.79
C ARG A 682 -9.83 2.23 -7.43
N ASP A 683 -9.47 1.49 -6.39
CA ASP A 683 -9.49 1.96 -5.00
C ASP A 683 -8.07 2.17 -4.46
N CYS A 684 -7.93 2.87 -3.34
CA CYS A 684 -6.61 3.04 -2.71
C CYS A 684 -6.27 1.87 -1.77
N ASP A 685 -6.43 0.63 -2.23
CA ASP A 685 -6.20 -0.60 -1.45
C ASP A 685 -4.86 -1.30 -1.77
N GLY A 686 -3.96 -0.60 -2.46
CA GLY A 686 -2.68 -1.10 -2.99
C GLY A 686 -2.69 -1.29 -4.51
N ASP A 687 -3.72 -0.80 -5.19
CA ASP A 687 -3.77 -0.69 -6.64
C ASP A 687 -2.81 0.39 -7.18
N GLU A 688 -2.53 0.26 -8.48
CA GLU A 688 -1.56 1.07 -9.20
C GLU A 688 -2.26 1.75 -10.37
N ALA A 689 -1.84 2.98 -10.69
CA ALA A 689 -2.24 3.67 -11.90
C ALA A 689 -0.98 4.13 -12.65
N CYS A 690 -1.12 4.37 -13.94
CA CYS A 690 -0.05 4.96 -14.74
C CYS A 690 -0.42 6.35 -15.25
N ALA A 691 0.59 7.20 -15.42
CA ALA A 691 0.45 8.48 -16.08
C ALA A 691 1.23 8.49 -17.40
N ILE A 692 0.64 9.16 -18.39
CA ILE A 692 1.16 9.35 -19.75
C ILE A 692 1.05 10.84 -20.05
N LEU A 693 2.10 11.50 -20.53
CA LEU A 693 1.97 12.90 -20.98
C LEU A 693 0.95 12.96 -22.12
N LEU A 694 0.03 13.93 -22.07
CA LEU A 694 -1.10 13.93 -23.00
C LEU A 694 -0.65 14.02 -24.47
N MET A 695 0.40 14.80 -24.75
CA MET A 695 0.95 14.90 -26.09
C MET A 695 1.69 13.62 -26.53
N ASP A 696 2.24 12.84 -25.60
CA ASP A 696 2.80 11.51 -25.90
C ASP A 696 1.70 10.57 -26.39
N ALA A 697 0.56 10.57 -25.67
CA ALA A 697 -0.60 9.78 -26.05
C ALA A 697 -1.08 10.16 -27.46
N PHE A 698 -1.24 11.45 -27.78
CA PHE A 698 -1.73 11.87 -29.09
C PHE A 698 -0.78 11.54 -30.25
N LEU A 699 0.53 11.71 -30.08
CA LEU A 699 1.49 11.52 -31.17
C LEU A 699 1.90 10.06 -31.37
N ASN A 700 1.91 9.27 -30.30
CA ASN A 700 2.55 7.96 -30.31
C ASN A 700 1.58 6.78 -30.14
N PHE A 701 0.38 7.01 -29.59
CA PHE A 701 -0.63 5.95 -29.51
C PHE A 701 -1.15 5.57 -30.91
N SER A 702 -1.31 4.27 -31.15
CA SER A 702 -2.14 3.77 -32.26
C SER A 702 -2.81 2.46 -31.90
N ARG A 703 -4.11 2.34 -32.25
CA ARG A 703 -4.84 1.07 -32.16
C ARG A 703 -4.20 -0.02 -33.02
N GLN A 704 -3.52 0.35 -34.09
CA GLN A 704 -2.82 -0.59 -34.96
C GLN A 704 -1.58 -1.21 -34.31
N TYR A 705 -1.06 -0.68 -33.20
CA TYR A 705 0.04 -1.30 -32.47
C TYR A 705 -0.42 -2.31 -31.43
N LEU A 706 -1.71 -2.29 -31.08
CA LEU A 706 -2.25 -3.20 -30.06
C LEU A 706 -2.14 -4.66 -30.53
N PRO A 707 -1.76 -5.58 -29.61
CA PRO A 707 -1.68 -6.99 -29.95
C PRO A 707 -2.99 -7.58 -30.47
N ALA A 708 -2.94 -8.60 -31.33
CA ALA A 708 -4.15 -9.20 -31.92
C ALA A 708 -4.93 -10.18 -31.01
N HIS A 709 -4.40 -10.53 -29.83
CA HIS A 709 -5.02 -11.52 -28.93
C HIS A 709 -6.17 -10.94 -28.09
N ARG A 710 -7.11 -11.80 -27.64
CA ARG A 710 -8.24 -11.39 -26.80
C ARG A 710 -7.76 -10.72 -25.49
N GLY A 711 -8.34 -9.56 -25.18
CA GLY A 711 -7.99 -8.76 -23.99
C GLY A 711 -6.84 -7.76 -24.20
N SER A 712 -6.25 -7.68 -25.40
CA SER A 712 -5.14 -6.76 -25.70
C SER A 712 -5.50 -5.28 -25.61
N THR A 713 -6.77 -4.95 -25.81
CA THR A 713 -7.38 -3.62 -25.74
C THR A 713 -7.50 -3.08 -24.32
N GLN A 714 -7.48 -3.96 -23.32
CA GLN A 714 -7.40 -3.55 -21.93
C GLN A 714 -6.03 -2.93 -21.64
N ASP A 715 -5.98 -1.97 -20.74
CA ASP A 715 -4.77 -1.25 -20.36
C ASP A 715 -4.17 -0.45 -21.54
N ALA A 716 -5.03 0.14 -22.39
CA ALA A 716 -4.67 1.09 -23.44
C ALA A 716 -5.65 2.28 -23.44
N PRO A 717 -5.21 3.54 -23.65
CA PRO A 717 -6.06 4.72 -23.59
C PRO A 717 -6.92 4.85 -24.86
N LEU A 718 -7.92 3.98 -25.02
CA LEU A 718 -8.80 3.96 -26.19
C LEU A 718 -9.76 5.15 -26.24
N ILE A 719 -10.12 5.65 -25.06
CA ILE A 719 -11.00 6.79 -24.83
C ILE A 719 -10.35 7.65 -23.74
N LEU A 720 -10.44 8.96 -23.85
CA LEU A 720 -10.00 9.91 -22.82
C LEU A 720 -11.21 10.70 -22.33
N SER A 721 -11.47 10.66 -21.02
CA SER A 721 -12.46 11.53 -20.39
C SER A 721 -11.80 12.86 -20.00
N SER A 722 -12.34 13.95 -20.53
CA SER A 722 -11.85 15.30 -20.27
C SER A 722 -12.45 15.93 -19.01
N LYS A 723 -13.68 15.56 -18.66
CA LYS A 723 -14.41 16.10 -17.51
C LYS A 723 -14.76 14.98 -16.56
N LEU A 724 -14.39 15.15 -15.29
CA LEU A 724 -14.77 14.25 -14.23
C LEU A 724 -16.19 14.57 -13.74
N ILE A 725 -17.11 13.61 -13.90
CA ILE A 725 -18.50 13.69 -13.43
C ILE A 725 -18.65 12.73 -12.25
N PRO A 726 -18.69 13.23 -11.00
CA PRO A 726 -18.71 12.37 -9.82
C PRO A 726 -19.89 11.41 -9.75
N ALA A 727 -21.02 11.69 -10.40
CA ALA A 727 -22.16 10.77 -10.43
C ALA A 727 -21.90 9.49 -11.26
N GLU A 728 -20.92 9.50 -12.17
CA GLU A 728 -20.64 8.40 -13.11
C GLU A 728 -19.47 7.49 -12.70
N VAL A 729 -18.77 7.86 -11.63
CA VAL A 729 -17.58 7.12 -11.16
C VAL A 729 -17.98 5.86 -10.37
N ASP A 730 -17.00 5.15 -9.81
CA ASP A 730 -17.26 3.96 -9.00
C ASP A 730 -18.09 4.26 -7.74
N ASP A 731 -19.00 3.36 -7.37
CA ASP A 731 -19.96 3.58 -6.27
C ASP A 731 -19.29 3.61 -4.88
N MET A 732 -18.11 3.02 -4.75
CA MET A 732 -17.40 2.97 -3.46
C MET A 732 -17.07 4.37 -2.92
N ILE A 733 -16.86 5.37 -3.78
CA ILE A 733 -16.57 6.73 -3.31
C ILE A 733 -17.78 7.38 -2.64
N PHE A 734 -19.00 6.94 -2.96
CA PHE A 734 -20.23 7.53 -2.44
C PHE A 734 -20.36 7.31 -0.94
N ASP A 735 -19.81 6.21 -0.41
CA ASP A 735 -19.83 5.86 1.00
C ASP A 735 -18.74 6.60 1.81
N MET A 736 -17.80 7.30 1.16
CA MET A 736 -16.72 8.00 1.85
C MET A 736 -17.27 9.16 2.70
N ASP A 737 -16.87 9.24 3.95
CA ASP A 737 -17.23 10.31 4.87
C ASP A 737 -16.51 11.63 4.52
N VAL A 738 -17.25 12.74 4.67
CA VAL A 738 -16.80 14.11 4.35
C VAL A 738 -16.96 15.06 5.53
N SER A 739 -16.98 14.52 6.75
CA SER A 739 -17.21 15.25 7.99
C SER A 739 -15.91 15.81 8.58
N TRP A 740 -15.99 16.99 9.20
CA TRP A 740 -14.88 17.59 9.95
C TRP A 740 -14.72 17.02 11.36
N LYS A 741 -15.81 16.53 11.95
CA LYS A 741 -15.84 15.81 13.23
C LYS A 741 -16.89 14.72 13.20
N TYR A 742 -16.66 13.63 13.93
CA TYR A 742 -17.71 12.64 14.15
C TYR A 742 -18.52 12.99 15.41
N PRO A 743 -19.84 12.82 15.36
CA PRO A 743 -20.72 13.20 16.46
C PRO A 743 -20.63 12.19 17.62
N LEU A 744 -21.08 12.57 18.82
CA LEU A 744 -21.02 11.70 20.00
C LEU A 744 -21.84 10.41 19.80
N GLU A 745 -23.00 10.52 19.17
CA GLU A 745 -23.92 9.43 18.90
C GLU A 745 -23.26 8.33 18.05
N PHE A 746 -22.29 8.69 17.21
CA PHE A 746 -21.51 7.70 16.46
C PHE A 746 -20.64 6.85 17.40
N TYR A 747 -19.92 7.48 18.33
CA TYR A 747 -19.09 6.76 19.28
C TYR A 747 -19.94 5.88 20.20
N GLU A 748 -21.09 6.36 20.67
CA GLU A 748 -22.05 5.58 21.45
C GLU A 748 -22.57 4.37 20.64
N ALA A 749 -22.95 4.55 19.37
CA ALA A 749 -23.39 3.47 18.49
C ALA A 749 -22.32 2.40 18.25
N THR A 750 -21.04 2.77 18.23
CA THR A 750 -19.94 1.80 18.09
C THR A 750 -19.79 0.87 19.29
N GLN A 751 -20.16 1.33 20.49
CA GLN A 751 -20.14 0.52 21.72
C GLN A 751 -21.24 -0.55 21.68
N GLU A 752 -22.34 -0.25 21.00
CA GLU A 752 -23.49 -1.16 20.81
C GLU A 752 -23.32 -2.09 19.61
N TYR A 753 -22.20 -2.00 18.86
CA TYR A 753 -21.94 -2.79 17.65
C TYR A 753 -23.00 -2.61 16.56
N LYS A 754 -23.60 -1.42 16.47
CA LYS A 754 -24.61 -1.10 15.46
C LYS A 754 -24.07 -1.25 14.05
N ASN A 755 -24.97 -1.48 13.10
CA ASN A 755 -24.56 -1.46 11.71
C ASN A 755 -24.23 -0.02 11.30
N PRO A 756 -23.30 0.19 10.36
CA PRO A 756 -22.92 1.54 9.93
C PRO A 756 -24.11 2.38 9.45
N TRP A 757 -25.01 1.80 8.67
CA TRP A 757 -26.16 2.51 8.09
C TRP A 757 -27.21 2.97 9.12
N ASP A 758 -27.14 2.49 10.36
CA ASP A 758 -28.02 2.94 11.45
C ASP A 758 -27.56 4.31 12.01
N VAL A 759 -26.35 4.76 11.65
CA VAL A 759 -25.76 6.03 12.08
C VAL A 759 -25.70 7.02 10.93
N LYS A 760 -26.22 8.23 11.15
CA LYS A 760 -26.22 9.30 10.15
C LYS A 760 -24.92 10.10 10.21
N ILE A 761 -23.97 9.77 9.33
CA ILE A 761 -22.75 10.56 9.10
C ILE A 761 -22.81 11.16 7.68
N PRO A 762 -22.46 12.45 7.49
CA PRO A 762 -22.29 13.04 6.17
C PRO A 762 -21.29 12.26 5.30
N ILE A 763 -21.80 11.72 4.19
CA ILE A 763 -21.06 10.97 3.18
C ILE A 763 -21.04 11.70 1.84
N PHE A 764 -20.11 11.37 0.96
CA PHE A 764 -19.97 12.00 -0.35
C PHE A 764 -21.23 11.87 -1.21
N LYS A 765 -21.99 10.77 -1.07
CA LYS A 765 -23.26 10.58 -1.78
C LYS A 765 -24.24 11.75 -1.64
N SER A 766 -24.29 12.40 -0.47
CA SER A 766 -25.23 13.51 -0.24
C SER A 766 -24.89 14.78 -1.03
N LYS A 767 -23.67 14.86 -1.58
CA LYS A 767 -23.20 16.00 -2.37
C LYS A 767 -23.37 15.82 -3.88
N LEU A 768 -23.69 14.62 -4.35
CA LEU A 768 -23.83 14.34 -5.78
C LEU A 768 -24.90 15.24 -6.41
N ASN A 769 -24.68 15.64 -7.67
CA ASN A 769 -25.56 16.54 -8.43
C ASN A 769 -25.72 17.95 -7.83
N THR A 770 -24.91 18.32 -6.84
CA THR A 770 -24.82 19.69 -6.31
C THR A 770 -23.48 20.32 -6.72
N PRO A 771 -23.35 21.66 -6.67
CA PRO A 771 -22.04 22.31 -6.88
C PRO A 771 -20.95 21.79 -5.93
N GLN A 772 -21.33 21.39 -4.71
CA GLN A 772 -20.42 20.87 -3.68
C GLN A 772 -19.84 19.48 -3.99
N GLN A 773 -20.23 18.81 -5.08
CA GLN A 773 -19.60 17.53 -5.48
C GLN A 773 -18.11 17.65 -5.82
N TYR A 774 -17.63 18.88 -6.03
CA TYR A 774 -16.24 19.17 -6.40
C TYR A 774 -15.41 19.80 -5.28
N TYR A 775 -16.01 20.17 -4.14
CA TYR A 775 -15.35 20.90 -3.05
C TYR A 775 -15.99 20.66 -1.67
N GLY A 776 -15.36 21.20 -0.62
CA GLY A 776 -15.77 21.06 0.77
C GLY A 776 -15.56 19.67 1.35
N PHE A 777 -14.53 18.93 0.94
CA PHE A 777 -14.21 17.61 1.51
C PHE A 777 -13.66 17.74 2.94
N GLY A 778 -14.51 17.57 3.96
CA GLY A 778 -14.04 17.56 5.35
C GLY A 778 -13.12 16.38 5.65
N PHE A 779 -12.23 16.58 6.62
CA PHE A 779 -11.41 15.54 7.23
C PHE A 779 -11.31 15.79 8.74
N THR A 780 -11.22 14.72 9.51
CA THR A 780 -11.20 14.76 10.99
C THR A 780 -9.81 14.95 11.59
N HIS A 781 -8.77 14.47 10.90
CA HIS A 781 -7.40 14.42 11.42
C HIS A 781 -6.47 15.30 10.57
N PRO A 782 -5.99 16.45 11.07
CA PRO A 782 -5.00 17.25 10.38
C PRO A 782 -3.65 16.54 10.40
N ILE A 783 -2.84 16.77 9.35
CA ILE A 783 -1.46 16.25 9.29
C ILE A 783 -0.52 17.40 8.92
N ASN A 784 0.72 17.30 9.40
CA ASN A 784 1.70 18.35 9.23
C ASN A 784 2.28 18.40 7.82
N ASP A 785 2.65 17.24 7.28
CA ASP A 785 3.25 17.06 5.96
C ASP A 785 2.79 15.72 5.35
N ILE A 786 2.43 15.69 4.07
CA ILE A 786 2.10 14.45 3.35
C ILE A 786 3.33 13.57 3.11
N ASN A 787 4.53 14.14 3.25
CA ASN A 787 5.82 13.52 3.00
C ASN A 787 6.49 12.98 4.27
N SER A 788 5.82 13.02 5.42
CA SER A 788 6.37 12.51 6.69
C SER A 788 6.45 10.98 6.71
N GLY A 789 7.29 10.46 7.61
CA GLY A 789 7.53 9.02 7.74
C GLY A 789 8.41 8.45 6.64
N VAL A 790 8.24 7.14 6.42
CA VAL A 790 9.12 6.37 5.55
C VAL A 790 8.64 6.48 4.10
N THR A 791 9.47 7.01 3.20
CA THR A 791 9.12 7.23 1.78
C THR A 791 9.53 6.08 0.86
N CYS A 792 10.38 5.17 1.33
CA CYS A 792 10.84 3.98 0.60
C CYS A 792 10.99 2.82 1.58
N SER A 793 10.32 1.70 1.30
CA SER A 793 10.33 0.54 2.18
C SER A 793 11.67 -0.21 2.12
N ALA A 794 12.11 -0.70 3.29
CA ALA A 794 13.30 -1.52 3.42
C ALA A 794 13.24 -2.79 2.55
N TYR A 795 12.04 -3.29 2.27
CA TYR A 795 11.82 -4.43 1.39
C TYR A 795 12.40 -4.23 -0.03
N LYS A 796 12.40 -2.99 -0.53
CA LYS A 796 12.93 -2.65 -1.86
C LYS A 796 14.44 -2.41 -1.84
N THR A 797 14.98 -1.93 -0.71
CA THR A 797 16.41 -1.65 -0.56
C THR A 797 17.22 -2.90 -0.22
N LEU A 798 16.62 -3.88 0.46
CA LEU A 798 17.29 -5.15 0.79
C LEU A 798 17.46 -6.02 -0.47
N PRO A 799 18.69 -6.43 -0.83
CA PRO A 799 18.96 -7.22 -2.04
C PRO A 799 18.49 -8.67 -1.94
N SER A 800 18.75 -9.37 -0.83
CA SER A 800 18.57 -10.82 -0.74
C SER A 800 17.24 -11.23 -0.08
N MET A 801 16.72 -12.40 -0.44
CA MET A 801 15.52 -12.95 0.21
C MET A 801 15.78 -13.37 1.65
N GLU A 802 17.01 -13.78 1.97
CA GLU A 802 17.42 -14.17 3.31
C GLU A 802 17.43 -12.97 4.26
N GLU A 803 17.96 -11.84 3.83
CA GLU A 803 17.91 -10.58 4.60
C GLU A 803 16.47 -10.12 4.84
N LYS A 804 15.61 -10.23 3.82
CA LYS A 804 14.19 -9.89 3.94
C LYS A 804 13.49 -10.81 4.94
N LEU A 805 13.78 -12.11 4.90
CA LEU A 805 13.26 -13.08 5.86
C LEU A 805 13.76 -12.79 7.28
N LYS A 806 15.06 -12.53 7.44
CA LYS A 806 15.67 -12.17 8.72
C LYS A 806 15.02 -10.92 9.30
N GLY A 807 14.81 -9.88 8.49
CA GLY A 807 14.13 -8.66 8.93
C GLY A 807 12.65 -8.89 9.28
N GLN A 808 11.95 -9.76 8.54
CA GLN A 808 10.61 -10.21 8.92
C GLN A 808 10.59 -10.90 10.29
N MET A 809 11.51 -11.82 10.54
CA MET A 809 11.56 -12.57 11.81
C MET A 809 12.01 -11.68 12.99
N ILE A 810 12.95 -10.75 12.77
CA ILE A 810 13.34 -9.76 13.79
C ILE A 810 12.13 -8.92 14.22
N LEU A 811 11.24 -8.55 13.28
CA LEU A 811 10.02 -7.84 13.63
C LEU A 811 9.04 -8.74 14.39
N ALA A 812 8.89 -10.00 13.99
CA ALA A 812 8.04 -10.95 14.71
C ALA A 812 8.48 -11.12 16.17
N GLU A 813 9.79 -11.27 16.43
CA GLU A 813 10.36 -11.38 17.78
C GLU A 813 10.19 -10.11 18.62
N LYS A 814 10.13 -8.94 17.98
CA LYS A 814 10.00 -7.67 18.70
C LYS A 814 8.56 -7.32 19.02
N ILE A 815 7.59 -7.71 18.21
CA ILE A 815 6.21 -7.24 18.33
C ILE A 815 5.42 -8.19 19.23
N ARG A 816 4.93 -7.69 20.38
CA ARG A 816 4.12 -8.49 21.33
C ARG A 816 2.89 -9.13 20.70
N ALA A 817 2.29 -8.46 19.71
CA ALA A 817 1.07 -8.90 19.04
C ALA A 817 1.30 -9.93 17.92
N VAL A 818 2.52 -10.44 17.77
CA VAL A 818 2.92 -11.41 16.76
C VAL A 818 3.47 -12.66 17.45
N ASP A 819 3.04 -13.84 17.02
CA ASP A 819 3.59 -15.12 17.44
C ASP A 819 4.65 -15.54 16.40
N GLU A 820 5.91 -15.45 16.79
CA GLU A 820 7.04 -15.77 15.93
C GLU A 820 7.07 -17.25 15.50
N VAL A 821 6.55 -18.15 16.33
CA VAL A 821 6.48 -19.60 16.04
C VAL A 821 5.44 -19.84 14.96
N ASP A 822 4.26 -19.21 15.06
CA ASP A 822 3.22 -19.31 14.04
C ASP A 822 3.67 -18.68 12.71
N VAL A 823 4.35 -17.52 12.75
CA VAL A 823 4.90 -16.86 11.57
C VAL A 823 5.91 -17.78 10.86
N ALA A 824 6.85 -18.36 11.59
CA ALA A 824 7.84 -19.30 11.04
C ALA A 824 7.16 -20.52 10.41
N ARG A 825 6.18 -21.10 11.10
CA ARG A 825 5.37 -22.22 10.61
C ARG A 825 4.67 -21.89 9.29
N ILE A 826 3.98 -20.74 9.21
CA ILE A 826 3.24 -20.34 8.01
C ILE A 826 4.19 -20.08 6.83
N VAL A 827 5.32 -19.41 7.05
CA VAL A 827 6.33 -19.17 5.98
C VAL A 827 6.84 -20.49 5.42
N ILE A 828 7.16 -21.46 6.29
CA ILE A 828 7.65 -22.77 5.88
C ILE A 828 6.58 -23.54 5.11
N GLU A 829 5.37 -23.67 5.65
CA GLU A 829 4.29 -24.46 5.04
C GLU A 829 3.76 -23.87 3.73
N LYS A 830 3.62 -22.54 3.66
CA LYS A 830 2.91 -21.87 2.55
C LYS A 830 3.84 -21.36 1.47
N HIS A 831 5.10 -21.08 1.81
CA HIS A 831 6.06 -20.58 0.84
C HIS A 831 7.17 -21.60 0.59
N PHE A 832 7.99 -21.93 1.58
CA PHE A 832 9.24 -22.68 1.34
C PHE A 832 9.02 -24.14 0.96
N ILE A 833 8.32 -24.95 1.76
CA ILE A 833 8.11 -26.38 1.47
C ILE A 833 7.36 -26.56 0.14
N LYS A 834 6.37 -25.70 -0.13
CA LYS A 834 5.63 -25.73 -1.41
C LYS A 834 6.53 -25.43 -2.60
N ASP A 835 7.40 -24.43 -2.50
CA ASP A 835 8.33 -24.08 -3.58
C ASP A 835 9.40 -25.16 -3.78
N ILE A 836 10.01 -25.66 -2.70
CA ILE A 836 11.01 -26.73 -2.75
C ILE A 836 10.43 -27.99 -3.40
N ARG A 837 9.30 -28.50 -2.89
CA ARG A 837 8.67 -29.72 -3.45
C ARG A 837 8.14 -29.50 -4.87
N GLY A 838 7.60 -28.31 -5.14
CA GLY A 838 7.15 -27.92 -6.48
C GLY A 838 8.29 -27.91 -7.50
N ASN A 839 9.41 -27.28 -7.16
CA ASN A 839 10.60 -27.23 -8.01
C ASN A 839 11.25 -28.60 -8.14
N LEU A 840 11.30 -29.41 -7.07
CA LEU A 840 11.81 -30.78 -7.12
C LEU A 840 10.99 -31.67 -8.06
N ARG A 841 9.66 -31.62 -7.96
CA ARG A 841 8.76 -32.34 -8.88
C ARG A 841 8.89 -31.83 -10.32
N LYS A 842 9.05 -30.51 -10.50
CA LYS A 842 9.24 -29.92 -11.81
C LYS A 842 10.60 -30.31 -12.40
N PHE A 843 11.63 -30.43 -11.58
CA PHE A 843 12.98 -30.83 -12.00
C PHE A 843 13.00 -32.23 -12.60
N SER A 844 12.29 -33.20 -12.02
CA SER A 844 12.20 -34.56 -12.58
C SER A 844 11.36 -34.65 -13.87
N THR A 845 10.50 -33.67 -14.13
CA THR A 845 9.58 -33.63 -15.29
C THR A 845 9.91 -32.52 -16.29
N GLN A 846 11.07 -31.87 -16.13
CA GLN A 846 11.39 -30.65 -16.86
C GLN A 846 11.71 -30.90 -18.34
N THR A 847 11.60 -29.82 -19.12
CA THR A 847 12.18 -29.74 -20.46
C THR A 847 13.59 -29.15 -20.40
N PHE A 848 14.35 -29.35 -21.47
CA PHE A 848 15.67 -28.79 -21.67
C PHE A 848 15.60 -27.65 -22.67
N ARG A 849 16.46 -26.63 -22.54
CA ARG A 849 16.53 -25.54 -23.52
C ARG A 849 17.95 -25.29 -24.00
N CYS A 850 18.10 -24.91 -25.25
CA CYS A 850 19.38 -24.39 -25.74
C CYS A 850 19.63 -22.97 -25.23
N VAL A 851 20.86 -22.66 -24.81
CA VAL A 851 21.24 -21.31 -24.37
C VAL A 851 21.24 -20.29 -25.51
N HIS A 852 21.59 -20.70 -26.73
CA HIS A 852 21.72 -19.81 -27.88
C HIS A 852 20.37 -19.56 -28.57
N CYS A 853 19.71 -20.62 -29.05
CA CYS A 853 18.49 -20.50 -29.85
C CYS A 853 17.18 -20.67 -29.06
N ASN A 854 17.24 -20.96 -27.75
CA ASN A 854 16.08 -21.26 -26.89
C ASN A 854 15.18 -22.42 -27.36
N GLU A 855 15.61 -23.24 -28.31
CA GLU A 855 14.91 -24.46 -28.72
C GLU A 855 14.70 -25.37 -27.52
N LYS A 856 13.48 -25.90 -27.37
CA LYS A 856 13.08 -26.69 -26.20
C LYS A 856 12.96 -28.15 -26.57
N TYR A 857 13.63 -28.99 -25.80
CA TYR A 857 13.60 -30.44 -25.97
C TYR A 857 12.93 -31.08 -24.77
N ARG A 858 12.04 -32.04 -25.02
CA ARG A 858 11.46 -32.87 -23.94
C ARG A 858 12.51 -33.78 -23.29
N ARG A 859 13.47 -34.27 -24.09
CA ARG A 859 14.61 -35.09 -23.66
C ARG A 859 15.89 -34.49 -24.22
N PRO A 860 17.03 -34.55 -23.51
CA PRO A 860 18.27 -34.00 -24.03
C PRO A 860 18.69 -34.82 -25.27
N PRO A 861 19.12 -34.19 -26.38
CA PRO A 861 19.69 -34.91 -27.51
C PRO A 861 20.90 -35.73 -27.05
N LEU A 862 21.04 -36.97 -27.52
CA LEU A 862 22.16 -37.86 -27.15
C LEU A 862 23.53 -37.26 -27.49
N VAL A 863 23.58 -36.39 -28.51
CA VAL A 863 24.79 -35.65 -28.91
C VAL A 863 25.24 -34.63 -27.85
N GLY A 864 24.43 -34.35 -26.82
CA GLY A 864 24.72 -33.38 -25.76
C GLY A 864 24.69 -31.91 -26.20
N LYS A 865 24.43 -31.66 -27.48
CA LYS A 865 24.35 -30.34 -28.12
C LYS A 865 22.97 -30.13 -28.75
N CYS A 866 22.60 -28.87 -28.94
CA CYS A 866 21.38 -28.51 -29.64
C CYS A 866 21.46 -28.95 -31.11
N THR A 867 20.46 -29.71 -31.58
CA THR A 867 20.38 -30.20 -32.96
C THR A 867 20.19 -29.08 -33.99
N LYS A 868 19.76 -27.89 -33.56
CA LYS A 868 19.46 -26.75 -34.45
C LYS A 868 20.64 -25.80 -34.64
N CYS A 869 21.43 -25.56 -33.58
CA CYS A 869 22.48 -24.55 -33.61
C CYS A 869 23.80 -24.99 -32.95
N GLY A 870 23.95 -26.26 -32.57
CA GLY A 870 25.15 -26.80 -31.91
C GLY A 870 25.41 -26.29 -30.48
N GLY A 871 24.57 -25.37 -29.97
CA GLY A 871 24.76 -24.74 -28.66
C GLY A 871 24.48 -25.66 -27.47
N LYS A 872 24.99 -25.29 -26.29
CA LYS A 872 24.81 -26.05 -25.04
C LYS A 872 23.33 -26.14 -24.64
N VAL A 873 22.90 -27.34 -24.28
CA VAL A 873 21.57 -27.63 -23.75
C VAL A 873 21.64 -27.63 -22.22
N ILE A 874 20.72 -26.91 -21.57
CA ILE A 874 20.66 -26.78 -20.12
C ILE A 874 19.29 -27.17 -19.57
N PHE A 875 19.27 -27.53 -18.29
CA PHE A 875 18.04 -27.67 -17.52
C PHE A 875 17.25 -26.35 -17.47
N THR A 876 15.92 -26.44 -17.45
CA THR A 876 15.07 -25.25 -17.28
C THR A 876 14.87 -24.90 -15.80
N VAL A 877 14.98 -25.89 -14.92
CA VAL A 877 15.01 -25.75 -13.46
C VAL A 877 16.39 -26.25 -13.00
N SER A 878 17.17 -25.39 -12.36
CA SER A 878 18.48 -25.75 -11.84
C SER A 878 18.38 -26.34 -10.44
N GLU A 879 19.36 -27.16 -10.05
CA GLU A 879 19.50 -27.66 -8.67
C GLU A 879 19.48 -26.51 -7.64
N GLY A 880 20.23 -25.44 -7.89
CA GLY A 880 20.25 -24.27 -7.01
C GLY A 880 18.88 -23.62 -6.79
N SER A 881 17.94 -23.74 -7.72
CA SER A 881 16.57 -23.23 -7.53
C SER A 881 15.75 -24.05 -6.52
N ILE A 882 16.11 -25.33 -6.33
CA ILE A 882 15.49 -26.23 -5.34
C ILE A 882 16.14 -26.01 -3.97
N LEU A 883 17.48 -25.92 -3.93
CA LEU A 883 18.24 -25.77 -2.69
C LEU A 883 18.09 -24.39 -2.04
N LYS A 884 17.70 -23.37 -2.82
CA LYS A 884 17.58 -21.96 -2.40
C LYS A 884 16.94 -21.75 -1.02
N TYR A 885 15.87 -22.49 -0.70
CA TYR A 885 15.12 -22.33 0.56
C TYR A 885 15.32 -23.46 1.55
N LEU A 886 16.09 -24.50 1.22
CA LEU A 886 16.25 -25.67 2.09
C LEU A 886 16.97 -25.30 3.39
N ASN A 887 18.13 -24.64 3.30
CA ASN A 887 18.90 -24.24 4.48
C ASN A 887 18.14 -23.21 5.35
N PRO A 888 17.53 -22.14 4.79
CA PRO A 888 16.65 -21.26 5.56
C PRO A 888 15.50 -21.99 6.27
N THR A 889 14.91 -23.00 5.63
CA THR A 889 13.82 -23.79 6.22
C THR A 889 14.28 -24.58 7.43
N ILE A 890 15.44 -25.24 7.35
CA ILE A 890 16.03 -26.01 8.44
C ILE A 890 16.38 -25.08 9.61
N SER A 891 17.11 -23.99 9.33
CA SER A 891 17.52 -23.02 10.34
C SER A 891 16.33 -22.42 11.10
N LEU A 892 15.25 -22.05 10.41
CA LEU A 892 14.02 -21.58 11.05
C LEU A 892 13.36 -22.66 11.91
N SER A 893 13.31 -23.89 11.41
CA SER A 893 12.66 -25.00 12.12
C SER A 893 13.38 -25.39 13.41
N GLU A 894 14.71 -25.26 13.43
CA GLU A 894 15.54 -25.50 14.61
C GLU A 894 15.41 -24.35 15.61
N LYS A 895 15.52 -23.10 15.14
CA LYS A 895 15.48 -21.90 15.99
C LYS A 895 14.15 -21.76 16.77
N TYR A 896 13.00 -21.96 16.11
CA TYR A 896 11.68 -21.74 16.72
C TYR A 896 11.00 -23.03 17.23
N ASN A 897 11.75 -24.13 17.33
CA ASN A 897 11.28 -25.42 17.85
C ASN A 897 9.88 -25.85 17.35
N LEU A 898 9.69 -25.87 16.03
CA LEU A 898 8.38 -26.15 15.42
C LEU A 898 7.87 -27.57 15.69
N GLN A 899 6.57 -27.80 15.45
CA GLN A 899 5.90 -29.09 15.66
C GLN A 899 6.68 -30.27 15.03
N PRO A 900 6.76 -31.44 15.70
CA PRO A 900 7.52 -32.59 15.24
C PRO A 900 7.18 -33.04 13.81
N TYR A 901 5.89 -33.01 13.44
CA TYR A 901 5.44 -33.34 12.09
C TYR A 901 6.12 -32.47 11.01
N LEU A 902 6.22 -31.17 11.23
CA LEU A 902 6.83 -30.25 10.28
C LEU A 902 8.34 -30.50 10.16
N LYS A 903 9.02 -30.74 11.29
CA LYS A 903 10.44 -31.12 11.32
C LYS A 903 10.72 -32.40 10.54
N GLN A 904 9.92 -33.44 10.76
CA GLN A 904 10.02 -34.70 10.02
C GLN A 904 9.76 -34.51 8.52
N SER A 905 8.75 -33.69 8.17
CA SER A 905 8.42 -33.35 6.79
C SER A 905 9.56 -32.62 6.07
N ILE A 906 10.27 -31.72 6.76
CA ILE A 906 11.48 -31.05 6.26
C ILE A 906 12.62 -32.06 6.10
N ALA A 907 12.86 -32.92 7.10
CA ALA A 907 13.91 -33.94 7.05
C ALA A 907 13.70 -34.93 5.89
N LEU A 908 12.46 -35.38 5.66
CA LEU A 908 12.10 -36.22 4.51
C LEU A 908 12.35 -35.50 3.18
N THR A 909 12.01 -34.20 3.12
CA THR A 909 12.26 -33.39 1.92
C THR A 909 13.76 -33.25 1.66
N LYS A 910 14.58 -33.04 2.70
CA LYS A 910 16.05 -33.03 2.62
C LYS A 910 16.57 -34.37 2.09
N LYS A 911 16.16 -35.50 2.69
CA LYS A 911 16.55 -36.85 2.25
C LYS A 911 16.20 -37.10 0.78
N MET A 912 15.03 -36.66 0.33
CA MET A 912 14.61 -36.80 -1.07
C MET A 912 15.51 -36.00 -2.03
N ILE A 913 15.89 -34.77 -1.64
CA ILE A 913 16.82 -33.94 -2.42
C ILE A 913 18.19 -34.61 -2.47
N THR A 914 18.73 -35.03 -1.33
CA THR A 914 20.03 -35.72 -1.23
C THR A 914 20.04 -37.02 -2.04
N SER A 915 18.94 -37.78 -2.06
CA SER A 915 18.84 -39.00 -2.88
C SER A 915 18.90 -38.72 -4.39
N ILE A 916 18.50 -37.54 -4.85
CA ILE A 916 18.47 -37.18 -6.27
C ILE A 916 19.78 -36.55 -6.72
N PHE A 917 20.35 -35.67 -5.90
CA PHE A 917 21.55 -34.90 -6.25
C PHE A 917 22.85 -35.48 -5.68
N GLY A 918 22.75 -36.43 -4.75
CA GLY A 918 23.88 -36.89 -3.92
C GLY A 918 24.11 -35.98 -2.72
N GLU A 919 25.02 -36.39 -1.85
CA GLU A 919 25.60 -35.50 -0.83
C GLU A 919 26.65 -34.60 -1.48
N GLU A 920 26.91 -33.43 -0.89
CA GLU A 920 28.02 -32.60 -1.34
C GLU A 920 29.30 -33.44 -1.27
N LYS A 921 30.07 -33.46 -2.37
CA LYS A 921 31.35 -34.18 -2.40
C LYS A 921 32.21 -33.65 -1.26
N GLU A 922 32.49 -34.47 -0.25
CA GLU A 922 33.44 -34.15 0.81
C GLU A 922 34.77 -33.74 0.15
N LYS A 923 35.11 -32.46 0.22
CA LYS A 923 36.46 -32.00 -0.14
C LYS A 923 37.37 -32.42 1.00
N GLN A 924 38.18 -33.45 0.78
CA GLN A 924 39.28 -33.77 1.68
C GLN A 924 40.23 -32.58 1.76
N THR A 925 40.13 -31.80 2.83
CA THR A 925 41.06 -30.72 3.15
C THR A 925 42.21 -31.31 3.96
N GLY A 926 43.46 -31.04 3.57
CA GLY A 926 44.63 -31.47 4.35
C GLY A 926 44.65 -30.84 5.74
N LEU A 927 45.19 -31.57 6.72
CA LEU A 927 45.33 -31.14 8.13
C LEU A 927 46.01 -29.76 8.27
N GLY A 928 46.88 -29.37 7.33
CA GLY A 928 47.54 -28.06 7.33
C GLY A 928 46.57 -26.87 7.33
N HIS A 929 45.40 -26.97 6.70
CA HIS A 929 44.40 -25.89 6.70
C HIS A 929 43.74 -25.68 8.08
N TRP A 930 43.83 -26.66 8.98
CA TRP A 930 43.27 -26.58 10.34
C TRP A 930 44.31 -26.19 11.39
N PHE A 931 45.61 -26.33 11.09
CA PHE A 931 46.70 -26.02 12.01
C PHE A 931 47.49 -24.74 11.67
N GLY A 932 47.03 -23.94 10.69
CA GLY A 932 47.58 -22.62 10.35
C GLY A 932 47.69 -22.39 8.86
#